data_AF-A0ABC9Y0P5-F1
#
_entry.id   AF-A0ABC9Y0P5-F1
#
_cell.length_a   1.000
_cell.length_b   1.000
_cell.length_c   1.000
_cell.angle_alpha   90.00
_cell.angle_beta   90.00
_cell.angle_gamma   90.00
#
_symmetry.space_group_name_H-M   'P 1'
#
loop_
_entity.id
_entity.type
_entity.pdbx_description
1 polymer ?
#
loop_
_entity_poly.entity_id
_entity_poly.type
_entity_poly.pdbx_seq_one_letter_code
_entity_poly.pdbx_strand_id
1 'polypeptide(L)'
;MQSEPETVCNVAISFDRCKITSVTCSCGNKDIFYCAHVVALSLYRIRKPDQVKLHLPISETLFQMNRDQLQKFVQYLITVHHTEVLPTAQKLADEILSQNSEINQVHGAPDPTAGASIDDENCWHLDEEQVQEQVKLFLSQGGYHGSGKQLNLLFAKVREMLKMRDSNGARMLTLITEQFMADPRLSLWRQQGTAMTDKYRQLWDELGKMCISIKKCVKVEGDFKGDQSYNSKLQKENDTFVHIAGGIGDIIQSSQTDSSNRPHRTVFTRAIEACDLHWQDSHLQHIISSDLYTNYCYHDDTENSLFDSHGWPLWHEHVPTACARVDALRSHGYPREALRLAIAIVNTLRRQQQKQLEMFRAQKKELLHRGVTSITNLEGWVGHPLDPIGTLFSSLMEACRVDDESFHGFSDFTENMGQCKSLEYQQLPAHKFLEEGESYLTLAVEVALIGLGQQRIMPDGLYAQEKVCRNEEQLISKLQEIELDDTLVKIFRKQAVFLLEAGPYSGLGEVVHRESVPMHTFAKYLFTSLLPHDAELAYKTALRAMRLLVLESTAPSGDMSRPHHIASVVPNRYPRWFTLSHIESQQCELASTMLTAAKGDVRRLETVLESIQKNIHSSSHIFKLAQDAFKIATLMDSLPDITLLKVSLELGLQTSWLVEKVSSIDSTELG
;
A
#
# COMPACT_ATOMS: atom_id res chain seq x y z
N MET A 1 35.33 38.76 7.84
CA MET A 1 34.79 37.39 7.83
C MET A 1 35.93 36.46 8.23
N GLN A 2 35.99 36.07 9.50
CA GLN A 2 36.93 35.04 9.93
C GLN A 2 36.37 33.70 9.46
N SER A 3 37.12 32.99 8.62
CA SER A 3 36.85 31.61 8.25
C SER A 3 36.92 30.75 9.51
N GLU A 4 35.84 30.03 9.82
CA GLU A 4 35.84 29.00 10.86
C GLU A 4 36.99 28.00 10.60
N PRO A 5 37.65 27.47 11.64
CA PRO A 5 38.75 26.53 11.47
C PRO A 5 38.26 25.28 10.74
N GLU A 6 38.98 24.85 9.70
CA GLU A 6 38.74 23.56 9.03
C GLU A 6 38.82 22.45 10.08
N THR A 7 37.67 21.89 10.44
CA THR A 7 37.59 20.82 11.43
C THR A 7 38.08 19.53 10.77
N VAL A 8 39.34 19.17 11.06
CA VAL A 8 39.92 17.91 10.59
C VAL A 8 39.23 16.76 11.33
N CYS A 9 38.43 15.98 10.59
CA CYS A 9 37.77 14.79 11.11
C CYS A 9 38.60 13.55 10.78
N ASN A 10 38.91 12.74 11.80
CA ASN A 10 39.53 11.44 11.61
C ASN A 10 38.45 10.43 11.24
N VAL A 11 38.66 9.71 10.14
CA VAL A 11 37.73 8.70 9.64
C VAL A 11 38.51 7.41 9.39
N ALA A 12 38.05 6.29 9.96
CA ALA A 12 38.54 4.96 9.64
C ALA A 12 37.38 4.12 9.08
N ILE A 13 37.68 3.37 8.01
CA ILE A 13 36.71 2.49 7.35
C ILE A 13 37.37 1.14 7.15
N SER A 14 36.75 0.10 7.68
CA SER A 14 37.16 -1.30 7.45
C SER A 14 36.31 -1.90 6.34
N PHE A 15 36.94 -2.69 5.47
CA PHE A 15 36.26 -3.35 4.36
C PHE A 15 36.58 -4.84 4.35
N ASP A 16 35.57 -5.66 4.07
CA ASP A 16 35.72 -7.08 3.78
C ASP A 16 34.90 -7.42 2.53
N ARG A 17 35.45 -8.24 1.61
CA ARG A 17 34.75 -8.71 0.38
C ARG A 17 33.95 -7.60 -0.34
N CYS A 18 34.58 -6.44 -0.52
CA CYS A 18 34.02 -5.22 -1.14
C CYS A 18 32.86 -4.53 -0.38
N LYS A 19 32.61 -4.89 0.88
CA LYS A 19 31.60 -4.28 1.75
C LYS A 19 32.28 -3.53 2.89
N ILE A 20 31.70 -2.42 3.31
CA ILE A 20 32.13 -1.71 4.53
C ILE A 20 31.63 -2.51 5.73
N THR A 21 32.52 -2.95 6.63
CA THR A 21 32.17 -3.76 7.81
C THR A 21 32.16 -2.95 9.10
N SER A 22 32.97 -1.90 9.18
CA SER A 22 32.94 -0.94 10.30
C SER A 22 33.39 0.44 9.87
N VAL A 23 32.85 1.45 10.56
CA VAL A 23 33.16 2.85 10.32
C VAL A 23 33.33 3.55 11.65
N THR A 24 34.37 4.36 11.78
CA THR A 24 34.51 5.30 12.90
C THR A 24 34.81 6.70 12.35
N CYS A 25 34.13 7.71 12.90
CA CYS A 25 34.35 9.10 12.50
C CYS A 25 34.29 10.02 13.71
N SER A 26 35.26 10.92 13.84
CA SER A 26 35.34 11.87 14.96
C SER A 26 34.39 13.08 14.84
N CYS A 27 33.51 13.12 13.83
CA CYS A 27 32.61 14.27 13.61
C CYS A 27 31.41 14.34 14.56
N GLY A 28 31.19 13.31 15.37
CA GLY A 28 30.06 13.25 16.32
C GLY A 28 28.67 13.16 15.66
N ASN A 29 28.59 12.91 14.34
CA ASN A 29 27.31 12.76 13.66
C ASN A 29 26.59 11.50 14.16
N LYS A 30 25.34 11.67 14.61
CA LYS A 30 24.47 10.60 15.12
C LYS A 30 23.33 10.23 14.17
N ASP A 31 23.45 10.53 12.87
CA ASP A 31 22.51 10.03 11.87
C ASP A 31 22.67 8.51 11.62
N ILE A 32 21.57 7.82 11.31
CA ILE A 32 21.51 6.38 11.01
C ILE A 32 22.42 6.00 9.82
N PHE A 33 22.73 6.99 8.96
CA PHE A 33 23.52 6.80 7.75
C PHE A 33 24.94 7.33 7.91
N TYR A 34 25.83 6.83 7.06
CA TYR A 34 27.21 7.30 6.98
C TYR A 34 27.26 8.83 6.84
N CYS A 35 28.05 9.47 7.70
CA CYS A 35 28.25 10.90 7.64
C CYS A 35 28.96 11.31 6.34
N ALA A 36 28.87 12.60 5.98
CA ALA A 36 29.50 13.13 4.78
C ALA A 36 31.01 12.85 4.70
N HIS A 37 31.71 12.78 5.84
CA HIS A 37 33.14 12.46 5.89
C HIS A 37 33.45 11.02 5.47
N VAL A 38 32.62 10.06 5.90
CA VAL A 38 32.75 8.65 5.54
C VAL A 38 32.46 8.45 4.05
N VAL A 39 31.41 9.12 3.55
CA VAL A 39 31.08 9.12 2.11
C VAL A 39 32.20 9.77 1.30
N ALA A 40 32.73 10.91 1.75
CA ALA A 40 33.83 11.60 1.09
C ALA A 40 35.09 10.73 1.01
N LEU A 41 35.49 10.07 2.11
CA LEU A 41 36.63 9.15 2.12
C LEU A 41 36.41 7.95 1.18
N SER A 42 35.19 7.39 1.18
CA SER A 42 34.82 6.28 0.29
C SER A 42 34.92 6.70 -1.19
N LEU A 43 34.35 7.85 -1.56
CA LEU A 43 34.41 8.39 -2.92
C LEU A 43 35.84 8.78 -3.33
N TYR A 44 36.63 9.32 -2.40
CA TYR A 44 38.02 9.68 -2.63
C TYR A 44 38.84 8.43 -2.94
N ARG A 45 38.68 7.36 -2.17
CA ARG A 45 39.31 6.05 -2.43
C ARG A 45 38.91 5.50 -3.81
N ILE A 46 37.63 5.57 -4.18
CA ILE A 46 37.16 5.09 -5.48
C ILE A 46 37.80 5.88 -6.63
N ARG A 47 37.90 7.21 -6.49
CA ARG A 47 38.48 8.07 -7.54
C ARG A 47 40.01 8.03 -7.59
N LYS A 48 40.67 7.76 -6.47
CA LYS A 48 42.13 7.80 -6.32
C LYS A 48 42.65 6.58 -5.58
N PRO A 49 42.57 5.38 -6.19
CA PRO A 49 42.93 4.12 -5.52
C PRO A 49 44.39 4.11 -5.05
N ASP A 50 45.31 4.66 -5.84
CA ASP A 50 46.75 4.62 -5.55
C ASP A 50 47.18 5.60 -4.44
N GLN A 51 46.33 6.57 -4.08
CA GLN A 51 46.64 7.56 -3.04
C GLN A 51 46.20 7.10 -1.65
N VAL A 52 45.36 6.07 -1.56
CA VAL A 52 44.88 5.51 -0.29
C VAL A 52 45.62 4.21 -0.01
N LYS A 53 46.57 4.26 0.93
CA LYS A 53 47.34 3.08 1.33
C LYS A 53 46.42 2.08 2.05
N LEU A 54 46.26 0.90 1.45
CA LEU A 54 45.54 -0.20 2.09
C LEU A 54 46.45 -0.84 3.13
N HIS A 55 46.00 -0.89 4.38
CA HIS A 55 46.72 -1.56 5.45
C HIS A 55 46.28 -3.03 5.48
N LEU A 56 47.26 -3.93 5.43
CA LEU A 56 47.03 -5.35 5.71
C LEU A 56 46.60 -5.51 7.17
N PRO A 57 45.98 -6.64 7.54
CA PRO A 57 45.75 -6.99 8.93
C PRO A 57 47.02 -6.76 9.77
N ILE A 58 46.85 -6.27 10.99
CA ILE A 58 47.97 -5.93 11.86
C ILE A 58 48.79 -7.18 12.16
N SER A 59 48.18 -8.37 12.23
CA SER A 59 48.90 -9.65 12.37
C SER A 59 49.93 -9.86 11.27
N GLU A 60 49.59 -9.57 10.01
CA GLU A 60 50.49 -9.69 8.86
C GLU A 60 51.64 -8.66 8.97
N THR A 61 51.33 -7.45 9.43
CA THR A 61 52.34 -6.42 9.67
C THR A 61 53.27 -6.81 10.82
N LEU A 62 52.74 -7.38 11.91
CA LEU A 62 53.50 -7.87 13.06
C LEU A 62 54.39 -9.07 12.68
N PHE A 63 53.91 -9.96 11.82
CA PHE A 63 54.67 -11.10 11.33
C PHE A 63 55.89 -10.68 10.49
N GLN A 64 55.78 -9.57 9.76
CA GLN A 64 56.87 -9.00 8.97
C GLN A 64 57.92 -8.25 9.81
N MET A 65 57.61 -7.89 11.07
CA MET A 65 58.53 -7.18 11.95
C MET A 65 59.53 -8.13 12.62
N ASN A 66 60.79 -7.69 12.71
CA ASN A 66 61.79 -8.40 13.50
C ASN A 66 61.63 -8.11 15.01
N ARG A 67 62.35 -8.86 15.86
CA ARG A 67 62.24 -8.76 17.33
C ARG A 67 62.45 -7.34 17.85
N ASP A 68 63.43 -6.62 17.32
CA ASP A 68 63.75 -5.26 17.79
C ASP A 68 62.69 -4.24 17.33
N GLN A 69 62.09 -4.43 16.15
CA GLN A 69 60.96 -3.64 15.67
C GLN A 69 59.69 -3.90 16.48
N LEU A 70 59.38 -5.16 16.80
CA LEU A 70 58.27 -5.54 17.67
C LEU A 70 58.42 -4.93 19.08
N GLN A 71 59.62 -5.00 19.66
CA GLN A 71 59.90 -4.39 20.96
C GLN A 71 59.68 -2.88 20.93
N LYS A 72 60.16 -2.19 19.88
CA LYS A 72 59.90 -0.76 19.69
C LYS A 72 58.42 -0.48 19.55
N PHE A 73 57.71 -1.24 18.70
CA PHE A 73 56.27 -1.07 18.49
C PHE A 73 55.47 -1.11 19.80
N VAL A 74 55.71 -2.12 20.64
CA VAL A 74 55.06 -2.25 21.95
C VAL A 74 55.42 -1.09 22.90
N GLN A 75 56.70 -0.69 22.95
CA GLN A 75 57.14 0.44 23.79
C GLN A 75 56.47 1.76 23.38
N TYR A 76 56.38 2.03 22.08
CA TYR A 76 55.71 3.23 21.58
C TYR A 76 54.19 3.15 21.78
N LEU A 77 53.56 1.99 21.61
CA LEU A 77 52.13 1.81 21.87
C LEU A 77 51.77 2.11 23.34
N ILE A 78 52.57 1.59 24.27
CA ILE A 78 52.41 1.85 25.71
C ILE A 78 52.63 3.34 26.00
N THR A 79 53.61 3.98 25.36
CA THR A 79 53.89 5.40 25.58
C THR A 79 52.72 6.28 25.12
N VAL A 80 52.16 6.00 23.95
CA VAL A 80 51.08 6.79 23.35
C VAL A 80 49.76 6.58 24.10
N HIS A 81 49.42 5.34 24.48
CA HIS A 81 48.15 4.99 25.12
C HIS A 81 48.33 4.47 26.56
N HIS A 82 49.23 5.07 27.34
CA HIS A 82 49.62 4.57 28.67
C HIS A 82 48.46 4.48 29.66
N THR A 83 47.41 5.28 29.52
CA THR A 83 46.23 5.25 30.41
C THR A 83 45.31 4.06 30.12
N GLU A 84 45.20 3.64 28.87
CA GLU A 84 44.23 2.63 28.41
C GLU A 84 44.87 1.24 28.27
N VAL A 85 46.12 1.20 27.79
CA VAL A 85 46.79 -0.06 27.40
C VAL A 85 47.66 -0.62 28.52
N LEU A 86 48.23 0.21 29.41
CA LEU A 86 49.21 -0.23 30.41
C LEU A 86 48.68 -1.32 31.36
N PRO A 87 47.48 -1.20 31.97
CA PRO A 87 46.97 -2.25 32.86
C PRO A 87 46.78 -3.60 32.13
N THR A 88 46.27 -3.54 30.90
CA THR A 88 46.06 -4.71 30.05
C THR A 88 47.38 -5.33 29.60
N ALA A 89 48.35 -4.51 29.21
CA ALA A 89 49.68 -4.95 28.81
C ALA A 89 50.45 -5.60 29.98
N GLN A 90 50.32 -5.06 31.20
CA GLN A 90 50.88 -5.65 32.42
C GLN A 90 50.30 -7.04 32.67
N LYS A 91 48.96 -7.16 32.62
CA LYS A 91 48.26 -8.45 32.79
C LYS A 91 48.71 -9.48 31.75
N LEU A 92 48.75 -9.11 30.48
CA LEU A 92 49.18 -10.00 29.39
C LEU A 92 50.66 -10.41 29.53
N ALA A 93 51.54 -9.49 29.95
CA ALA A 93 52.95 -9.80 30.19
C ALA A 93 53.11 -10.83 31.33
N ASP A 94 52.39 -10.66 32.43
CA ASP A 94 52.40 -11.60 33.55
C ASP A 94 51.86 -12.98 33.14
N GLU A 95 50.79 -13.02 32.34
CA GLU A 95 50.22 -14.27 31.80
C GLU A 95 51.20 -14.98 30.85
N ILE A 96 51.85 -14.27 29.93
CA ILE A 96 52.83 -14.86 28.99
C ILE A 96 54.07 -15.38 29.72
N LEU A 97 54.55 -14.68 30.76
CA LEU A 97 55.70 -15.11 31.56
C LEU A 97 55.38 -16.32 32.46
N SER A 98 54.10 -16.60 32.71
CA SER A 98 53.67 -17.76 33.50
C SER A 98 53.59 -19.04 32.64
N GLN A 99 54.24 -20.13 33.08
CA GLN A 99 54.38 -21.36 32.28
C GLN A 99 53.08 -22.16 32.07
N ASN A 100 52.04 -21.94 32.88
CA ASN A 100 50.79 -22.72 32.86
C ASN A 100 49.58 -21.94 32.32
N SER A 101 49.78 -20.76 31.74
CA SER A 101 48.69 -19.94 31.21
C SER A 101 48.11 -20.48 29.90
N GLU A 102 46.81 -20.27 29.71
CA GLU A 102 46.10 -20.66 28.48
C GLU A 102 46.64 -19.91 27.25
N ILE A 103 47.17 -18.69 27.43
CA ILE A 103 47.75 -17.88 26.34
C ILE A 103 48.96 -18.55 25.68
N ASN A 104 49.72 -19.35 26.44
CA ASN A 104 50.88 -20.09 25.93
C ASN A 104 50.50 -21.44 25.28
N GLN A 105 49.22 -21.86 25.37
CA GLN A 105 48.70 -23.07 24.73
C GLN A 105 48.21 -22.81 23.30
N VAL A 106 47.95 -21.55 22.96
CA VAL A 106 47.52 -21.12 21.62
C VAL A 106 48.66 -20.42 20.89
N HIS A 107 48.72 -20.56 19.57
CA HIS A 107 49.79 -19.93 18.76
C HIS A 107 49.67 -18.39 18.65
N GLY A 108 48.51 -17.82 18.99
CA GLY A 108 48.28 -16.39 18.97
C GLY A 108 46.82 -16.03 19.26
N ALA A 109 46.58 -14.74 19.57
CA ALA A 109 45.22 -14.20 19.71
C ALA A 109 44.58 -13.93 18.33
N PRO A 110 43.25 -14.02 18.21
CA PRO A 110 42.56 -13.65 16.97
C PRO A 110 42.80 -12.17 16.65
N ASP A 111 43.17 -11.87 15.40
CA ASP A 111 43.43 -10.51 14.95
C ASP A 111 42.11 -9.77 14.66
N PRO A 112 41.77 -8.70 15.39
CA PRO A 112 40.54 -7.93 15.16
C PRO A 112 40.52 -7.19 13.81
N THR A 113 41.66 -7.09 13.12
CA THR A 113 41.82 -6.44 11.81
C THR A 113 41.93 -7.44 10.66
N ALA A 114 41.94 -8.75 10.93
CA ALA A 114 41.99 -9.79 9.90
C ALA A 114 40.68 -10.00 9.14
N GLY A 115 39.59 -9.37 9.59
CA GLY A 115 38.27 -9.54 9.00
C GLY A 115 37.65 -10.89 9.35
N ALA A 116 36.50 -11.16 8.75
CA ALA A 116 35.72 -12.38 8.97
C ALA A 116 36.23 -13.54 8.09
N SER A 117 35.94 -14.78 8.48
CA SER A 117 36.28 -15.98 7.70
C SER A 117 35.54 -16.04 6.35
N ILE A 118 35.98 -16.90 5.43
CA ILE A 118 35.32 -17.09 4.12
C ILE A 118 33.86 -17.55 4.30
N ASP A 119 33.62 -18.39 5.31
CA ASP A 119 32.31 -18.97 5.63
C ASP A 119 31.44 -18.03 6.49
N ASP A 120 32.01 -16.95 7.02
CA ASP A 120 31.26 -15.95 7.79
C ASP A 120 30.43 -15.07 6.86
N GLU A 121 29.23 -14.71 7.30
CA GLU A 121 28.39 -13.77 6.56
C GLU A 121 29.04 -12.39 6.41
N ASN A 122 28.98 -11.80 5.21
CA ASN A 122 29.39 -10.42 4.98
C ASN A 122 28.17 -9.49 4.83
N CYS A 123 27.88 -8.70 5.85
CA CYS A 123 26.88 -7.63 5.77
C CYS A 123 27.54 -6.26 5.62
N TRP A 124 26.82 -5.30 5.04
CA TRP A 124 27.21 -3.90 5.15
C TRP A 124 27.14 -3.47 6.62
N HIS A 125 27.96 -2.50 7.03
CA HIS A 125 27.92 -1.97 8.39
C HIS A 125 26.59 -1.26 8.67
N LEU A 126 25.91 -1.66 9.76
CA LEU A 126 24.71 -1.04 10.31
C LEU A 126 24.88 -0.87 11.82
N ASP A 127 24.76 0.36 12.32
CA ASP A 127 24.77 0.65 13.76
C ASP A 127 23.36 0.40 14.33
N GLU A 128 23.16 -0.77 14.94
CA GLU A 128 21.85 -1.18 15.45
C GLU A 128 21.38 -0.32 16.62
N GLU A 129 22.29 0.03 17.54
CA GLU A 129 21.97 0.85 18.73
C GLU A 129 21.51 2.24 18.30
N GLN A 130 22.21 2.83 17.33
CA GLN A 130 21.87 4.12 16.78
C GLN A 130 20.53 4.11 16.03
N VAL A 131 20.25 3.06 15.24
CA VAL A 131 18.94 2.89 14.58
C VAL A 131 17.82 2.84 15.63
N GLN A 132 18.00 2.04 16.68
CA GLN A 132 17.00 1.92 17.75
C GLN A 132 16.77 3.25 18.47
N GLU A 133 17.83 3.97 18.86
CA GLU A 133 17.73 5.25 19.53
C GLU A 133 17.02 6.30 18.67
N GLN A 134 17.39 6.40 17.39
CA GLN A 134 16.79 7.36 16.46
C GLN A 134 15.31 7.07 16.17
N VAL A 135 14.94 5.80 15.96
CA VAL A 135 13.53 5.43 15.78
C VAL A 135 12.72 5.75 17.04
N LYS A 136 13.27 5.47 18.22
CA LYS A 136 12.65 5.83 19.51
C LYS A 136 12.48 7.34 19.67
N LEU A 137 13.45 8.14 19.22
CA LEU A 137 13.36 9.60 19.20
C LEU A 137 12.24 10.06 18.25
N PHE A 138 12.17 9.52 17.03
CA PHE A 138 11.11 9.88 16.08
C PHE A 138 9.70 9.51 16.59
N LEU A 139 9.57 8.37 17.28
CA LEU A 139 8.32 7.95 17.90
C LEU A 139 7.93 8.86 19.09
N SER A 140 8.88 9.25 19.92
CA SER A 140 8.63 10.03 21.15
C SER A 140 8.35 11.52 20.90
N GLN A 141 8.87 12.13 19.81
CA GLN A 141 8.67 13.54 19.44
C GLN A 141 7.25 13.85 18.89
N GLY A 142 6.23 13.12 19.33
CA GLY A 142 4.85 13.27 18.89
C GLY A 142 4.28 14.64 19.23
N GLY A 143 4.28 15.58 18.28
CA GLY A 143 3.57 16.85 18.44
C GLY A 143 3.66 17.84 17.28
N TYR A 144 4.84 18.09 16.71
CA TYR A 144 5.01 19.21 15.76
C TYR A 144 5.87 18.81 14.55
N HIS A 145 5.22 18.73 13.39
CA HIS A 145 5.77 18.74 12.02
C HIS A 145 7.21 18.22 11.81
N GLY A 146 7.41 16.90 11.70
CA GLY A 146 8.67 16.36 11.15
C GLY A 146 8.87 14.84 11.25
N SER A 147 8.62 14.27 12.43
CA SER A 147 9.03 12.88 12.74
C SER A 147 8.36 11.81 11.87
N GLY A 148 7.09 11.96 11.52
CA GLY A 148 6.41 11.04 10.61
C GLY A 148 7.02 11.01 9.20
N LYS A 149 7.54 12.16 8.71
CA LYS A 149 8.25 12.19 7.42
C LYS A 149 9.59 11.46 7.52
N GLN A 150 10.31 11.58 8.64
CA GLN A 150 11.56 10.87 8.88
C GLN A 150 11.36 9.35 8.93
N LEU A 151 10.32 8.87 9.60
CA LEU A 151 9.97 7.44 9.61
C LEU A 151 9.59 6.94 8.21
N ASN A 152 8.80 7.71 7.44
CA ASN A 152 8.49 7.37 6.05
C ASN A 152 9.74 7.32 5.16
N LEU A 153 10.71 8.21 5.37
CA LEU A 153 12.01 8.16 4.68
C LEU A 153 12.80 6.91 5.07
N LEU A 154 12.76 6.48 6.34
CA LEU A 154 13.38 5.22 6.76
C LEU A 154 12.73 4.02 6.08
N PHE A 155 11.40 3.98 6.00
CA PHE A 155 10.68 2.94 5.25
C PHE A 155 11.06 2.93 3.77
N ALA A 156 11.15 4.09 3.12
CA ALA A 156 11.60 4.17 1.73
C ALA A 156 13.03 3.61 1.55
N LYS A 157 13.94 3.94 2.47
CA LYS A 157 15.32 3.44 2.43
C LYS A 157 15.40 1.93 2.65
N VAL A 158 14.62 1.38 3.60
CA VAL A 158 14.53 -0.07 3.79
C VAL A 158 14.06 -0.77 2.51
N ARG A 159 13.07 -0.21 1.78
CA ARG A 159 12.65 -0.77 0.48
C ARG A 159 13.77 -0.75 -0.55
N GLU A 160 14.52 0.33 -0.66
CA GLU A 160 15.67 0.39 -1.57
C GLU A 160 16.76 -0.61 -1.19
N MET A 161 17.03 -0.79 0.11
CA MET A 161 17.98 -1.81 0.60
C MET A 161 17.51 -3.23 0.22
N LEU A 162 16.23 -3.54 0.41
CA LEU A 162 15.66 -4.84 0.00
C LEU A 162 15.72 -5.03 -1.52
N LYS A 163 15.46 -3.97 -2.29
CA LYS A 163 15.53 -4.00 -3.75
C LYS A 163 16.94 -4.29 -4.24
N MET A 164 17.95 -3.76 -3.54
CA MET A 164 19.37 -4.03 -3.77
C MET A 164 19.84 -5.34 -3.12
N ARG A 165 18.93 -6.10 -2.50
CA ARG A 165 19.21 -7.36 -1.79
C ARG A 165 20.27 -7.21 -0.69
N ASP A 166 20.28 -6.07 -0.03
CA ASP A 166 21.08 -5.83 1.16
C ASP A 166 20.41 -6.48 2.36
N SER A 167 21.14 -7.38 3.04
CA SER A 167 20.67 -8.09 4.24
C SER A 167 20.32 -7.13 5.39
N ASN A 168 20.90 -5.93 5.39
CA ASN A 168 20.55 -4.90 6.36
C ASN A 168 19.13 -4.36 6.20
N GLY A 169 18.49 -4.48 5.04
CA GLY A 169 17.10 -4.05 4.86
C GLY A 169 16.16 -4.80 5.82
N ALA A 170 16.34 -6.12 5.93
CA ALA A 170 15.54 -6.96 6.84
C ALA A 170 15.88 -6.75 8.32
N ARG A 171 17.17 -6.59 8.64
CA ARG A 171 17.62 -6.23 9.99
C ARG A 171 17.04 -4.89 10.44
N MET A 172 17.16 -3.86 9.61
CA MET A 172 16.64 -2.53 9.89
C MET A 172 15.12 -2.52 10.07
N LEU A 173 14.36 -3.27 9.25
CA LEU A 173 12.91 -3.40 9.47
C LEU A 173 12.59 -4.06 10.82
N THR A 174 13.35 -5.08 11.21
CA THR A 174 13.18 -5.76 12.50
C THR A 174 13.39 -4.78 13.65
N LEU A 175 14.49 -4.02 13.63
CA LEU A 175 14.79 -2.99 14.64
C LEU A 175 13.69 -1.92 14.70
N ILE A 176 13.22 -1.43 13.56
CA ILE A 176 12.11 -0.46 13.52
C ILE A 176 10.86 -1.07 14.15
N THR A 177 10.51 -2.30 13.79
CA THR A 177 9.32 -2.97 14.33
C THR A 177 9.40 -3.14 15.83
N GLU A 178 10.57 -3.53 16.35
CA GLU A 178 10.79 -3.66 17.79
C GLU A 178 10.59 -2.33 18.53
N GLN A 179 11.09 -1.22 17.99
CA GLN A 179 10.89 0.10 18.61
C GLN A 179 9.43 0.56 18.57
N PHE A 180 8.70 0.25 17.49
CA PHE A 180 7.25 0.49 17.43
C PHE A 180 6.48 -0.34 18.47
N MET A 181 6.85 -1.60 18.66
CA MET A 181 6.26 -2.48 19.68
C MET A 181 6.62 -2.08 21.11
N ALA A 182 7.80 -1.48 21.32
CA ALA A 182 8.25 -1.01 22.63
C ALA A 182 7.70 0.37 23.03
N ASP A 183 6.83 0.98 22.22
CA ASP A 183 6.27 2.31 22.48
C ASP A 183 5.33 2.29 23.71
N PRO A 184 5.62 3.05 24.78
CA PRO A 184 4.82 3.05 26.00
C PRO A 184 3.38 3.52 25.76
N ARG A 185 3.11 4.29 24.70
CA ARG A 185 1.75 4.77 24.37
C ARG A 185 0.80 3.64 24.02
N LEU A 186 1.29 2.51 23.49
CA LEU A 186 0.46 1.34 23.21
C LEU A 186 -0.21 0.82 24.48
N SER A 187 0.52 0.80 25.59
CA SER A 187 0.00 0.38 26.89
C SER A 187 -1.02 1.38 27.47
N LEU A 188 -0.81 2.68 27.24
CA LEU A 188 -1.73 3.74 27.65
C LEU A 188 -3.04 3.69 26.87
N TRP A 189 -2.97 3.55 25.55
CA TRP A 189 -4.17 3.39 24.70
C TRP A 189 -4.95 2.11 25.05
N ARG A 190 -4.25 1.02 25.42
CA ARG A 190 -4.84 -0.21 25.95
C ARG A 190 -5.63 0.04 27.24
N GLN A 191 -5.03 0.76 28.21
CA GLN A 191 -5.66 1.00 29.52
C GLN A 191 -6.81 2.01 29.46
N GLN A 192 -6.71 3.02 28.60
CA GLN A 192 -7.66 4.13 28.53
C GLN A 192 -8.77 3.93 27.48
N GLY A 193 -8.68 2.89 26.64
CA GLY A 193 -9.60 2.69 25.51
C GLY A 193 -9.56 3.83 24.49
N THR A 194 -8.48 4.63 24.47
CA THR A 194 -8.32 5.77 23.59
C THR A 194 -7.81 5.33 22.22
N ALA A 195 -8.47 5.81 21.16
CA ALA A 195 -8.08 5.49 19.80
C ALA A 195 -6.71 6.10 19.44
N MET A 196 -5.85 5.31 18.80
CA MET A 196 -4.59 5.81 18.21
C MET A 196 -4.86 6.94 17.20
N THR A 197 -3.93 7.90 17.12
CA THR A 197 -3.97 8.97 16.12
C THR A 197 -3.83 8.42 14.69
N ASP A 198 -4.46 9.09 13.71
CA ASP A 198 -4.46 8.63 12.31
C ASP A 198 -3.06 8.57 11.70
N LYS A 199 -2.19 9.51 12.05
CA LYS A 199 -0.79 9.52 11.60
C LYS A 199 -0.01 8.30 12.08
N TYR A 200 -0.26 7.87 13.32
CA TYR A 200 0.39 6.69 13.88
C TYR A 200 -0.15 5.40 13.26
N ARG A 201 -1.46 5.33 12.99
CA ARG A 201 -2.08 4.22 12.25
C ARG A 201 -1.53 4.07 10.84
N GLN A 202 -1.27 5.17 10.14
CA GLN A 202 -0.63 5.14 8.81
C GLN A 202 0.78 4.56 8.85
N LEU A 203 1.58 4.89 9.87
CA LEU A 203 2.91 4.32 10.04
C LEU A 203 2.86 2.80 10.29
N TRP A 204 1.89 2.34 11.08
CA TRP A 204 1.64 0.91 11.27
C TRP A 204 1.15 0.19 10.02
N ASP A 205 0.30 0.83 9.22
CA ASP A 205 -0.14 0.29 7.92
C ASP A 205 1.08 0.06 7.01
N GLU A 206 1.98 1.05 6.91
CA GLU A 206 3.19 0.93 6.09
C GLU A 206 4.18 -0.11 6.64
N LEU A 207 4.41 -0.13 7.95
CA LEU A 207 5.24 -1.13 8.60
C LEU A 207 4.69 -2.55 8.37
N GLY A 208 3.38 -2.73 8.52
CA GLY A 208 2.72 -4.02 8.31
C GLY A 208 2.84 -4.53 6.87
N LYS A 209 2.67 -3.66 5.87
CA LYS A 209 2.94 -4.00 4.46
C LYS A 209 4.36 -4.51 4.27
N MET A 210 5.36 -3.80 4.80
CA MET A 210 6.77 -4.16 4.65
C MET A 210 7.12 -5.48 5.34
N CYS A 211 6.61 -5.72 6.56
CA CYS A 211 6.84 -6.97 7.28
C CYS A 211 6.34 -8.20 6.52
N ILE A 212 5.21 -8.05 5.80
CA ILE A 212 4.67 -9.09 4.92
C ILE A 212 5.58 -9.34 3.72
N SER A 213 6.11 -8.27 3.13
CA SER A 213 7.00 -8.34 1.96
C SER A 213 8.36 -8.97 2.28
N ILE A 214 8.91 -8.78 3.49
CA ILE A 214 10.22 -9.36 3.87
C ILE A 214 10.18 -10.87 4.08
N LYS A 215 9.22 -11.39 4.85
CA LYS A 215 9.19 -12.79 5.31
C LYS A 215 9.06 -13.85 4.19
N LYS A 216 9.06 -13.45 2.93
CA LYS A 216 8.48 -14.22 1.84
C LYS A 216 9.23 -14.22 0.53
N CYS A 217 10.33 -13.50 0.35
CA CYS A 217 10.95 -13.56 -0.97
C CYS A 217 11.62 -14.93 -1.21
N VAL A 218 11.23 -15.58 -2.31
CA VAL A 218 11.58 -16.94 -2.80
C VAL A 218 13.08 -17.29 -2.74
N LYS A 219 13.96 -16.30 -2.69
CA LYS A 219 15.41 -16.48 -2.82
C LYS A 219 16.23 -16.05 -1.60
N VAL A 220 15.57 -15.67 -0.51
CA VAL A 220 16.23 -15.36 0.78
C VAL A 220 16.05 -16.54 1.76
N GLU A 221 16.19 -17.77 1.26
CA GLU A 221 16.24 -18.97 2.11
C GLU A 221 17.57 -19.10 2.89
N GLY A 222 18.50 -18.15 2.71
CA GLY A 222 19.63 -17.96 3.61
C GLY A 222 19.25 -17.08 4.81
N ASP A 223 19.06 -17.70 5.96
CA ASP A 223 19.28 -17.15 7.31
C ASP A 223 18.28 -16.19 7.96
N PHE A 224 17.04 -16.06 7.46
CA PHE A 224 15.92 -15.78 8.38
C PHE A 224 15.42 -17.09 8.97
N LYS A 225 16.20 -17.70 9.88
CA LYS A 225 15.64 -18.68 10.82
C LYS A 225 14.54 -17.95 11.58
N GLY A 226 13.29 -18.23 11.20
CA GLY A 226 12.11 -17.62 11.77
C GLY A 226 12.17 -17.73 13.28
N ASP A 227 12.54 -16.63 13.93
CA ASP A 227 12.62 -16.60 15.37
C ASP A 227 11.19 -16.73 15.88
N GLN A 228 10.82 -17.92 16.37
CA GLN A 228 9.50 -18.18 16.95
C GLN A 228 9.15 -17.13 18.03
N SER A 229 10.17 -16.53 18.64
CA SER A 229 10.10 -15.34 19.49
C SER A 229 9.38 -14.16 18.84
N TYR A 230 9.73 -13.77 17.60
CA TYR A 230 9.14 -12.62 16.90
C TYR A 230 7.67 -12.86 16.53
N ASN A 231 7.32 -14.06 16.06
CA ASN A 231 5.92 -14.45 15.77
C ASN A 231 5.06 -14.47 17.05
N SER A 232 5.60 -14.97 18.16
CA SER A 232 4.90 -14.98 19.45
C SER A 232 4.67 -13.57 20.01
N LYS A 233 5.60 -12.62 19.78
CA LYS A 233 5.45 -11.19 20.16
C LYS A 233 4.38 -10.50 19.31
N LEU A 234 4.39 -10.73 17.99
CA LEU A 234 3.37 -10.24 17.05
C LEU A 234 1.97 -10.76 17.36
N GLN A 235 1.82 -12.05 17.71
CA GLN A 235 0.53 -12.63 18.10
C GLN A 235 -0.03 -11.99 19.38
N LYS A 236 0.80 -11.81 20.41
CA LYS A 236 0.39 -11.17 21.68
C LYS A 236 -0.08 -9.72 21.49
N GLU A 237 0.55 -8.98 20.58
CA GLU A 237 0.12 -7.61 20.26
C GLU A 237 -1.05 -7.59 19.25
N ASN A 238 -1.20 -8.55 18.34
CA ASN A 238 -2.40 -8.68 17.52
C ASN A 238 -3.66 -8.83 18.39
N ASP A 239 -3.60 -9.69 19.42
CA ASP A 239 -4.68 -9.85 20.38
C ASP A 239 -4.96 -8.52 21.12
N THR A 240 -3.94 -7.70 21.34
CA THR A 240 -4.06 -6.35 21.90
C THR A 240 -4.72 -5.35 20.92
N PHE A 241 -4.29 -5.32 19.66
CA PHE A 241 -4.81 -4.40 18.65
C PHE A 241 -6.27 -4.72 18.30
N VAL A 242 -6.65 -6.00 18.29
CA VAL A 242 -8.05 -6.42 18.17
C VAL A 242 -8.86 -5.89 19.37
N HIS A 243 -8.30 -5.91 20.58
CA HIS A 243 -8.95 -5.40 21.79
C HIS A 243 -9.05 -3.85 21.84
N ILE A 244 -8.07 -3.13 21.28
CA ILE A 244 -8.08 -1.66 21.14
C ILE A 244 -9.03 -1.23 20.01
N ALA A 245 -9.11 -2.00 18.92
CA ALA A 245 -10.02 -1.74 17.79
C ALA A 245 -11.48 -2.07 18.11
N GLY A 246 -11.74 -3.13 18.90
CA GLY A 246 -13.09 -3.54 19.34
C GLY A 246 -13.64 -2.75 20.54
N GLY A 247 -12.87 -1.80 21.09
CA GLY A 247 -13.09 -1.17 22.40
C GLY A 247 -14.36 -0.32 22.58
N ILE A 248 -15.29 -0.25 21.63
CA ILE A 248 -16.57 0.47 21.80
C ILE A 248 -17.80 -0.35 21.31
N GLY A 249 -17.62 -1.53 20.69
CA GLY A 249 -18.73 -2.34 20.15
C GLY A 249 -19.17 -3.53 21.02
N ASP A 250 -18.21 -4.23 21.62
CA ASP A 250 -18.44 -5.60 22.08
C ASP A 250 -19.01 -5.75 23.50
N ILE A 251 -19.17 -4.66 24.26
CA ILE A 251 -19.72 -4.76 25.63
C ILE A 251 -21.26 -4.97 25.62
N ILE A 252 -21.95 -4.84 24.47
CA ILE A 252 -23.43 -4.96 24.41
C ILE A 252 -23.93 -6.14 23.56
N GLN A 253 -23.09 -6.87 22.81
CA GLN A 253 -23.54 -7.95 21.91
C GLN A 253 -23.12 -9.37 22.31
N SER A 254 -22.92 -9.64 23.61
CA SER A 254 -22.73 -11.02 24.11
C SER A 254 -24.06 -11.78 24.28
N SER A 255 -24.90 -11.81 23.24
CA SER A 255 -26.05 -12.74 23.19
C SER A 255 -26.69 -12.83 21.81
N GLN A 256 -25.93 -13.16 20.78
CA GLN A 256 -26.50 -13.82 19.60
C GLN A 256 -25.41 -14.57 18.82
N THR A 257 -25.53 -15.89 18.83
CA THR A 257 -24.78 -16.79 17.95
C THR A 257 -25.31 -16.64 16.53
N ASP A 258 -24.66 -15.83 15.72
CA ASP A 258 -24.81 -15.86 14.26
C ASP A 258 -23.44 -15.79 13.60
N SER A 259 -23.35 -16.41 12.43
CA SER A 259 -22.17 -16.64 11.58
C SER A 259 -21.39 -15.38 11.11
N SER A 260 -21.61 -14.22 11.72
CA SER A 260 -20.95 -12.93 11.47
C SER A 260 -19.72 -12.66 12.36
N ASN A 261 -19.44 -13.49 13.37
CA ASN A 261 -18.29 -13.32 14.27
C ASN A 261 -16.97 -13.80 13.64
N ARG A 262 -16.48 -13.13 12.60
CA ARG A 262 -15.04 -13.09 12.34
C ARG A 262 -14.45 -11.90 13.10
N PRO A 263 -13.44 -12.09 13.98
CA PRO A 263 -12.83 -10.99 14.72
C PRO A 263 -12.30 -9.93 13.74
N HIS A 264 -12.41 -8.65 14.11
CA HIS A 264 -11.92 -7.53 13.31
C HIS A 264 -10.49 -7.79 12.83
N ARG A 265 -10.31 -7.94 11.52
CA ARG A 265 -9.00 -8.24 10.93
C ARG A 265 -8.12 -6.99 10.95
N THR A 266 -7.15 -6.98 11.84
CA THR A 266 -6.16 -5.89 11.91
C THR A 266 -5.07 -6.10 10.86
N VAL A 267 -4.18 -5.12 10.69
CA VAL A 267 -2.97 -5.27 9.86
C VAL A 267 -2.09 -6.42 10.38
N PHE A 268 -2.06 -6.65 11.69
CA PHE A 268 -1.28 -7.72 12.30
C PHE A 268 -1.89 -9.09 12.09
N THR A 269 -3.22 -9.22 12.16
CA THR A 269 -3.89 -10.49 11.82
C THR A 269 -3.55 -10.87 10.39
N ARG A 270 -3.57 -9.90 9.47
CA ARG A 270 -3.16 -10.10 8.07
C ARG A 270 -1.67 -10.38 7.94
N ALA A 271 -0.81 -9.75 8.74
CA ALA A 271 0.63 -10.01 8.73
C ALA A 271 0.99 -11.40 9.29
N ILE A 272 0.23 -11.89 10.26
CA ILE A 272 0.38 -13.22 10.85
C ILE A 272 -0.17 -14.29 9.89
N GLU A 273 -1.38 -14.13 9.36
CA GLU A 273 -1.92 -14.99 8.29
C GLU A 273 -0.96 -14.99 7.08
N ALA A 274 -0.31 -13.85 6.83
CA ALA A 274 0.71 -13.80 5.82
C ALA A 274 1.92 -14.68 6.16
N CYS A 275 2.33 -14.83 7.42
CA CYS A 275 3.48 -15.68 7.77
C CYS A 275 3.28 -17.15 7.35
N ASP A 276 2.04 -17.62 7.21
CA ASP A 276 1.73 -19.01 6.83
C ASP A 276 1.70 -19.25 5.31
N LEU A 277 1.97 -18.23 4.49
CA LEU A 277 1.92 -18.34 3.03
C LEU A 277 3.22 -18.89 2.46
N HIS A 278 3.17 -20.10 1.92
CA HIS A 278 4.29 -20.74 1.25
C HIS A 278 4.46 -20.27 -0.20
N TRP A 279 5.69 -20.35 -0.69
CA TRP A 279 6.05 -20.13 -2.10
C TRP A 279 6.30 -21.41 -2.87
N GLN A 280 6.21 -22.57 -2.22
CA GLN A 280 6.53 -23.87 -2.79
C GLN A 280 5.45 -24.41 -3.76
N ASP A 281 4.39 -23.64 -4.02
CA ASP A 281 3.36 -24.02 -4.98
C ASP A 281 3.98 -24.13 -6.39
N SER A 282 3.82 -25.28 -7.03
CA SER A 282 4.40 -25.57 -8.34
C SER A 282 3.89 -24.64 -9.44
N HIS A 283 2.60 -24.27 -9.40
CA HIS A 283 2.00 -23.34 -10.35
C HIS A 283 2.51 -21.93 -10.12
N LEU A 284 2.62 -21.48 -8.86
CA LEU A 284 3.20 -20.18 -8.53
C LEU A 284 4.66 -20.08 -8.99
N GLN A 285 5.48 -21.11 -8.72
CA GLN A 285 6.86 -21.17 -9.17
C GLN A 285 6.95 -21.18 -10.69
N HIS A 286 6.03 -21.86 -11.38
CA HIS A 286 5.95 -21.83 -12.83
C HIS A 286 5.63 -20.42 -13.35
N ILE A 287 4.69 -19.72 -12.71
CA ILE A 287 4.32 -18.34 -13.09
C ILE A 287 5.51 -17.39 -12.97
N ILE A 288 6.26 -17.54 -11.88
CA ILE A 288 7.38 -16.66 -11.53
C ILE A 288 8.62 -16.97 -12.39
N SER A 289 8.90 -18.24 -12.68
CA SER A 289 10.16 -18.69 -13.29
C SER A 289 10.18 -18.71 -14.81
N SER A 290 9.05 -18.96 -15.49
CA SER A 290 9.04 -19.19 -16.94
C SER A 290 8.53 -17.99 -17.74
N ASP A 291 9.26 -17.65 -18.82
CA ASP A 291 8.80 -16.75 -19.89
C ASP A 291 8.03 -17.49 -21.00
N LEU A 292 8.03 -18.83 -20.98
CA LEU A 292 7.46 -19.69 -22.01
C LEU A 292 6.38 -20.58 -21.40
N TYR A 293 5.11 -20.25 -21.65
CA TYR A 293 3.95 -21.04 -21.21
C TYR A 293 3.42 -21.96 -22.31
N THR A 294 4.02 -21.93 -23.51
CA THR A 294 3.48 -22.54 -24.72
C THR A 294 3.52 -24.07 -24.77
N ASN A 295 4.05 -24.78 -23.77
CA ASN A 295 4.31 -26.23 -23.88
C ASN A 295 3.63 -27.13 -22.83
N TYR A 296 2.68 -26.63 -22.03
CA TYR A 296 1.97 -27.47 -21.03
C TYR A 296 0.48 -27.74 -21.35
N CYS A 297 -0.06 -27.31 -22.50
CA CYS A 297 -1.46 -27.56 -22.86
C CYS A 297 -1.74 -28.96 -23.43
N TYR A 298 -1.03 -29.98 -22.97
CA TYR A 298 -1.39 -31.37 -23.19
C TYR A 298 -1.09 -32.13 -21.92
N HIS A 299 -2.02 -32.16 -20.96
CA HIS A 299 -2.46 -33.36 -20.22
C HIS A 299 -3.49 -32.99 -19.14
N ASP A 300 -4.63 -33.70 -19.18
CA ASP A 300 -5.64 -33.90 -18.13
C ASP A 300 -6.65 -32.79 -17.77
N ASP A 301 -7.93 -33.19 -17.75
CA ASP A 301 -9.15 -32.37 -17.57
C ASP A 301 -9.25 -31.63 -16.21
N THR A 302 -8.30 -31.84 -15.30
CA THR A 302 -8.22 -31.18 -13.98
C THR A 302 -7.45 -29.86 -14.00
N GLU A 303 -6.56 -29.63 -14.98
CA GLU A 303 -5.76 -28.38 -15.10
C GLU A 303 -6.52 -27.21 -15.75
N ASN A 304 -7.73 -27.44 -16.27
CA ASN A 304 -8.62 -26.43 -16.90
C ASN A 304 -9.03 -25.25 -16.00
N SER A 305 -8.72 -25.31 -14.70
CA SER A 305 -9.00 -24.23 -13.74
C SER A 305 -7.83 -23.24 -13.58
N LEU A 306 -6.59 -23.66 -13.83
CA LEU A 306 -5.37 -22.86 -13.63
C LEU A 306 -5.04 -21.97 -14.81
N PHE A 307 -5.64 -22.23 -15.97
CA PHE A 307 -5.48 -21.44 -17.18
C PHE A 307 -6.82 -20.94 -17.69
N ASP A 308 -6.80 -19.84 -18.43
CA ASP A 308 -7.97 -19.35 -19.15
C ASP A 308 -8.17 -20.08 -20.49
N SER A 309 -9.20 -19.70 -21.25
CA SER A 309 -9.49 -20.27 -22.57
C SER A 309 -8.40 -20.01 -23.62
N HIS A 310 -7.51 -19.05 -23.40
CA HIS A 310 -6.39 -18.70 -24.26
C HIS A 310 -5.08 -19.39 -23.83
N GLY A 311 -5.12 -20.17 -22.74
CA GLY A 311 -3.94 -20.84 -22.16
C GLY A 311 -3.09 -19.93 -21.26
N TRP A 312 -3.62 -18.80 -20.80
CA TRP A 312 -2.92 -17.88 -19.91
C TRP A 312 -3.06 -18.27 -18.45
N PRO A 313 -2.00 -18.09 -17.64
CA PRO A 313 -2.02 -18.47 -16.24
C PRO A 313 -3.03 -17.63 -15.44
N LEU A 314 -3.73 -18.30 -14.55
CA LEU A 314 -4.61 -17.71 -13.55
C LEU A 314 -4.09 -18.06 -12.17
N TRP A 315 -4.13 -17.09 -11.27
CA TRP A 315 -3.78 -17.27 -9.86
C TRP A 315 -5.01 -17.10 -8.98
N HIS A 316 -5.48 -18.20 -8.39
CA HIS A 316 -6.69 -18.26 -7.57
C HIS A 316 -6.35 -18.22 -6.08
N GLU A 317 -6.00 -17.03 -5.60
CA GLU A 317 -5.76 -16.76 -4.17
C GLU A 317 -6.60 -15.55 -3.75
N HIS A 318 -6.77 -15.34 -2.44
CA HIS A 318 -7.41 -14.14 -1.93
C HIS A 318 -6.70 -12.88 -2.47
N VAL A 319 -7.44 -11.97 -3.11
CA VAL A 319 -6.85 -10.85 -3.91
C VAL A 319 -5.84 -10.00 -3.12
N PRO A 320 -6.16 -9.49 -1.90
CA PRO A 320 -5.16 -8.82 -1.07
C PRO A 320 -3.88 -9.61 -0.80
N THR A 321 -4.03 -10.93 -0.63
CA THR A 321 -2.92 -11.84 -0.36
C THR A 321 -2.04 -12.03 -1.59
N ALA A 322 -2.66 -12.25 -2.75
CA ALA A 322 -1.97 -12.38 -4.02
C ALA A 322 -1.19 -11.10 -4.37
N CYS A 323 -1.81 -9.93 -4.20
CA CYS A 323 -1.13 -8.65 -4.43
C CYS A 323 0.03 -8.41 -3.45
N ALA A 324 -0.07 -8.89 -2.20
CA ALA A 324 1.07 -8.83 -1.28
C ALA A 324 2.27 -9.67 -1.75
N ARG A 325 2.05 -10.77 -2.49
CA ARG A 325 3.14 -11.50 -3.15
C ARG A 325 3.80 -10.68 -4.25
N VAL A 326 3.01 -9.95 -5.04
CA VAL A 326 3.52 -9.02 -6.05
C VAL A 326 4.38 -7.92 -5.41
N ASP A 327 3.89 -7.29 -4.35
CA ASP A 327 4.65 -6.26 -3.62
C ASP A 327 5.93 -6.83 -3.00
N ALA A 328 5.89 -8.07 -2.48
CA ALA A 328 7.07 -8.76 -1.98
C ALA A 328 8.13 -8.96 -3.08
N LEU A 329 7.74 -9.52 -4.23
CA LEU A 329 8.68 -9.72 -5.35
C LEU A 329 9.28 -8.38 -5.81
N ARG A 330 8.44 -7.35 -5.95
CA ARG A 330 8.86 -6.01 -6.37
C ARG A 330 9.82 -5.37 -5.36
N SER A 331 9.51 -5.45 -4.06
CA SER A 331 10.34 -4.89 -2.98
C SER A 331 11.70 -5.57 -2.84
N HIS A 332 11.85 -6.83 -3.28
CA HIS A 332 13.11 -7.59 -3.24
C HIS A 332 13.89 -7.57 -4.56
N GLY A 333 13.50 -6.70 -5.50
CA GLY A 333 14.22 -6.54 -6.76
C GLY A 333 13.95 -7.67 -7.76
N TYR A 334 12.74 -8.21 -7.78
CA TYR A 334 12.23 -9.16 -8.79
C TYR A 334 11.05 -8.55 -9.58
N PRO A 335 11.25 -7.42 -10.30
CA PRO A 335 10.15 -6.71 -10.95
C PRO A 335 9.52 -7.50 -12.11
N ARG A 336 10.28 -8.36 -12.80
CA ARG A 336 9.76 -9.17 -13.92
C ARG A 336 8.85 -10.28 -13.42
N GLU A 337 9.28 -10.96 -12.38
CA GLU A 337 8.52 -11.98 -11.68
C GLU A 337 7.23 -11.40 -11.08
N ALA A 338 7.34 -10.22 -10.44
CA ALA A 338 6.20 -9.48 -9.92
C ALA A 338 5.20 -9.13 -11.03
N LEU A 339 5.69 -8.70 -12.19
CA LEU A 339 4.86 -8.36 -13.35
C LEU A 339 4.10 -9.59 -13.90
N ARG A 340 4.77 -10.75 -14.05
CA ARG A 340 4.11 -11.99 -14.49
C ARG A 340 2.99 -12.40 -13.53
N LEU A 341 3.26 -12.36 -12.23
CA LEU A 341 2.25 -12.65 -11.22
C LEU A 341 1.10 -11.63 -11.22
N ALA A 342 1.40 -10.33 -11.40
CA ALA A 342 0.40 -9.28 -11.49
C ALA A 342 -0.55 -9.51 -12.68
N ILE A 343 -0.03 -9.87 -13.86
CA ILE A 343 -0.83 -10.19 -15.05
C ILE A 343 -1.73 -11.40 -14.78
N ALA A 344 -1.19 -12.47 -14.18
CA ALA A 344 -1.98 -13.66 -13.83
C ALA A 344 -3.13 -13.33 -12.87
N ILE A 345 -2.90 -12.44 -11.89
CA ILE A 345 -3.94 -11.96 -10.96
C ILE A 345 -5.00 -11.14 -11.70
N VAL A 346 -4.60 -10.23 -12.59
CA VAL A 346 -5.55 -9.42 -13.38
C VAL A 346 -6.42 -10.30 -14.28
N ASN A 347 -5.84 -11.33 -14.91
CA ASN A 347 -6.60 -12.30 -15.69
C ASN A 347 -7.59 -13.09 -14.83
N THR A 348 -7.20 -13.48 -13.60
CA THR A 348 -8.15 -14.06 -12.63
C THR A 348 -9.30 -13.10 -12.33
N LEU A 349 -9.01 -11.81 -12.09
CA LEU A 349 -10.03 -10.80 -11.81
C LEU A 349 -11.01 -10.62 -12.97
N ARG A 350 -10.51 -10.57 -14.22
CA ARG A 350 -11.33 -10.54 -15.44
C ARG A 350 -12.27 -11.75 -15.51
N ARG A 351 -11.74 -12.97 -15.33
CA ARG A 351 -12.53 -14.21 -15.34
C ARG A 351 -13.56 -14.23 -14.21
N GLN A 352 -13.21 -13.74 -13.03
CA GLN A 352 -14.11 -13.64 -11.88
C GLN A 352 -15.26 -12.68 -12.16
N GLN A 353 -14.99 -11.50 -12.73
CA GLN A 353 -16.00 -10.51 -13.11
C GLN A 353 -16.98 -11.08 -14.15
N GLN A 354 -16.48 -11.78 -15.16
CA GLN A 354 -17.29 -12.44 -16.18
C GLN A 354 -18.20 -13.53 -15.59
N LYS A 355 -17.64 -14.41 -14.75
CA LYS A 355 -18.40 -15.47 -14.08
C LYS A 355 -19.50 -14.92 -13.17
N GLN A 356 -19.21 -13.85 -12.42
CA GLN A 356 -20.19 -13.16 -11.58
C GLN A 356 -21.34 -12.56 -12.40
N LEU A 357 -21.04 -11.96 -13.55
CA LEU A 357 -22.04 -11.44 -14.47
C LEU A 357 -22.96 -12.56 -15.00
N GLU A 358 -22.40 -13.69 -15.43
CA GLU A 358 -23.17 -14.84 -15.93
C GLU A 358 -24.08 -15.43 -14.85
N MET A 359 -23.55 -15.61 -13.63
CA MET A 359 -24.34 -16.04 -12.48
C MET A 359 -25.51 -15.09 -12.19
N PHE A 360 -25.25 -13.78 -12.21
CA PHE A 360 -26.30 -12.79 -11.98
C PHE A 360 -27.34 -12.80 -13.10
N ARG A 361 -26.93 -12.91 -14.38
CA ARG A 361 -27.87 -13.00 -15.51
C ARG A 361 -28.82 -14.19 -15.37
N ALA A 362 -28.36 -15.32 -14.84
CA ALA A 362 -29.20 -16.49 -14.56
C ALA A 362 -30.22 -16.23 -13.43
N GLN A 363 -29.85 -15.46 -12.40
CA GLN A 363 -30.66 -15.23 -11.20
C GLN A 363 -31.41 -13.87 -11.19
N LYS A 364 -31.24 -13.06 -12.24
CA LYS A 364 -31.70 -11.66 -12.32
C LYS A 364 -33.18 -11.49 -11.98
N LYS A 365 -34.04 -12.37 -12.48
CA LYS A 365 -35.50 -12.28 -12.29
C LYS A 365 -35.91 -12.38 -10.82
N GLU A 366 -35.25 -13.24 -10.05
CA GLU A 366 -35.57 -13.46 -8.64
C GLU A 366 -35.06 -12.31 -7.76
N LEU A 367 -33.82 -11.88 -7.99
CA LEU A 367 -33.20 -10.81 -7.21
C LEU A 367 -33.87 -9.46 -7.44
N LEU A 368 -34.29 -9.16 -8.68
CA LEU A 368 -35.05 -7.95 -8.97
C LEU A 368 -36.44 -7.95 -8.32
N HIS A 369 -37.07 -9.10 -8.18
CA HIS A 369 -38.36 -9.20 -7.49
C HIS A 369 -38.24 -8.93 -5.99
N ARG A 370 -37.14 -9.38 -5.36
CA ARG A 370 -36.87 -9.13 -3.94
C ARG A 370 -36.39 -7.71 -3.65
N GLY A 371 -35.73 -7.04 -4.60
CA GLY A 371 -35.25 -5.66 -4.46
C GLY A 371 -34.14 -5.44 -3.41
N VAL A 372 -33.75 -6.47 -2.67
CA VAL A 372 -32.71 -6.45 -1.62
C VAL A 372 -31.83 -7.69 -1.78
N THR A 373 -30.53 -7.54 -1.54
CA THR A 373 -29.54 -8.62 -1.61
C THR A 373 -28.76 -8.73 -0.29
N SER A 374 -28.46 -9.97 0.12
CA SER A 374 -27.50 -10.28 1.18
C SER A 374 -26.08 -10.53 0.66
N ILE A 375 -25.91 -10.59 -0.68
CA ILE A 375 -24.60 -10.74 -1.31
C ILE A 375 -23.84 -9.44 -1.14
N THR A 376 -22.71 -9.51 -0.44
CA THR A 376 -21.86 -8.35 -0.19
C THR A 376 -20.42 -8.77 0.07
N ASN A 377 -19.46 -7.95 -0.35
CA ASN A 377 -18.06 -8.14 0.05
C ASN A 377 -17.79 -7.44 1.38
N LEU A 378 -17.35 -8.23 2.36
CA LEU A 378 -16.95 -7.74 3.69
C LEU A 378 -15.62 -6.97 3.66
N GLU A 379 -14.76 -7.24 2.67
CA GLU A 379 -13.46 -6.63 2.52
C GLU A 379 -13.37 -5.86 1.19
N GLY A 380 -13.19 -4.54 1.30
CA GLY A 380 -12.95 -3.67 0.17
C GLY A 380 -11.49 -3.68 -0.26
N TRP A 381 -11.24 -3.70 -1.57
CA TRP A 381 -9.88 -3.62 -2.12
C TRP A 381 -9.30 -2.20 -2.06
N VAL A 382 -10.13 -1.18 -2.25
CA VAL A 382 -9.74 0.24 -2.11
C VAL A 382 -9.79 0.65 -0.63
N GLY A 383 -8.71 1.25 -0.13
CA GLY A 383 -8.54 1.56 1.29
C GLY A 383 -8.01 0.40 2.14
N HIS A 384 -7.82 -0.78 1.53
CA HIS A 384 -7.27 -1.96 2.19
C HIS A 384 -5.84 -1.70 2.70
N PRO A 385 -5.45 -2.19 3.89
CA PRO A 385 -4.09 -1.99 4.40
C PRO A 385 -2.97 -2.54 3.52
N LEU A 386 -3.22 -3.57 2.70
CA LEU A 386 -2.24 -4.12 1.74
C LEU A 386 -2.29 -3.45 0.36
N ASP A 387 -3.20 -2.50 0.14
CA ASP A 387 -3.35 -1.76 -1.11
C ASP A 387 -3.23 -2.62 -2.39
N PRO A 388 -4.11 -3.63 -2.57
CA PRO A 388 -3.99 -4.59 -3.67
C PRO A 388 -4.08 -3.95 -5.05
N ILE A 389 -5.04 -3.03 -5.23
CA ILE A 389 -5.25 -2.36 -6.52
C ILE A 389 -4.11 -1.37 -6.80
N GLY A 390 -3.68 -0.60 -5.80
CA GLY A 390 -2.53 0.29 -5.93
C GLY A 390 -1.24 -0.46 -6.26
N THR A 391 -1.03 -1.65 -5.69
CA THR A 391 0.12 -2.52 -5.98
C THR A 391 0.11 -3.03 -7.44
N LEU A 392 -1.03 -3.55 -7.92
CA LEU A 392 -1.15 -4.02 -9.30
C LEU A 392 -0.99 -2.86 -10.29
N PHE A 393 -1.69 -1.74 -10.04
CA PHE A 393 -1.61 -0.54 -10.87
C PHE A 393 -0.17 -0.03 -10.97
N SER A 394 0.53 0.12 -9.85
CA SER A 394 1.91 0.63 -9.83
C SER A 394 2.88 -0.33 -10.51
N SER A 395 2.71 -1.64 -10.32
CA SER A 395 3.57 -2.66 -10.96
C SER A 395 3.44 -2.65 -12.49
N LEU A 396 2.22 -2.48 -13.00
CA LEU A 396 1.95 -2.39 -14.44
C LEU A 396 2.43 -1.04 -15.02
N MET A 397 2.19 0.07 -14.31
CA MET A 397 2.66 1.40 -14.73
C MET A 397 4.18 1.54 -14.72
N GLU A 398 4.88 0.89 -13.78
CA GLU A 398 6.35 0.82 -13.76
C GLU A 398 6.86 0.09 -15.01
N ALA A 399 6.20 -0.99 -15.43
CA ALA A 399 6.57 -1.71 -16.65
C ALA A 399 6.42 -0.86 -17.91
N CYS A 400 5.41 0.03 -17.97
CA CYS A 400 5.26 0.97 -19.09
C CYS A 400 6.47 1.90 -19.27
N ARG A 401 7.13 2.31 -18.18
CA ARG A 401 8.26 3.26 -18.23
C ARG A 401 9.58 2.61 -18.66
N VAL A 402 9.73 1.30 -18.44
CA VAL A 402 10.97 0.57 -18.73
C VAL A 402 11.14 0.31 -20.23
N ASP A 403 10.05 0.23 -21.00
CA ASP A 403 10.12 0.14 -22.46
C ASP A 403 10.74 1.41 -23.08
N ASP A 404 10.45 2.59 -22.55
CA ASP A 404 10.97 3.88 -23.08
C ASP A 404 12.46 4.14 -22.73
N GLU A 405 12.90 3.81 -21.52
CA GLU A 405 14.29 4.07 -21.06
C GLU A 405 15.34 3.17 -21.75
N SER A 406 14.92 2.02 -22.27
CA SER A 406 15.79 1.10 -22.98
C SER A 406 16.30 1.63 -24.34
N PHE A 407 15.74 2.75 -24.82
CA PHE A 407 16.10 3.37 -26.10
C PHE A 407 17.10 4.54 -26.00
N HIS A 408 17.37 5.11 -24.82
CA HIS A 408 18.17 6.34 -24.71
C HIS A 408 19.39 6.30 -23.77
N GLY A 409 19.60 5.24 -22.99
CA GLY A 409 20.69 5.20 -21.98
C GLY A 409 22.05 4.63 -22.40
N PHE A 410 22.18 4.02 -23.59
CA PHE A 410 23.39 3.26 -23.98
C PHE A 410 24.13 3.74 -25.24
N SER A 411 23.69 4.85 -25.86
CA SER A 411 24.27 5.34 -27.13
C SER A 411 25.58 6.13 -26.98
N ASP A 412 25.92 6.66 -25.81
CA ASP A 412 27.01 7.66 -25.68
C ASP A 412 28.34 7.15 -25.11
N PHE A 413 28.47 5.85 -24.80
CA PHE A 413 29.68 5.31 -24.17
C PHE A 413 30.43 4.21 -24.96
N THR A 414 30.04 3.90 -26.20
CA THR A 414 30.61 2.79 -26.98
C THR A 414 31.13 3.13 -28.38
N GLU A 415 31.72 4.32 -28.59
CA GLU A 415 32.45 4.62 -29.84
C GLU A 415 33.94 4.22 -29.85
N ASN A 416 34.49 3.59 -28.79
CA ASN A 416 35.92 3.29 -28.73
C ASN A 416 36.28 1.91 -28.16
N MET A 417 35.82 0.83 -28.78
CA MET A 417 36.60 -0.41 -28.92
C MET A 417 35.94 -1.39 -29.92
N GLY A 418 36.74 -1.93 -30.82
CA GLY A 418 36.28 -2.59 -32.05
C GLY A 418 35.50 -3.89 -31.89
N GLN A 419 34.57 -4.07 -32.84
CA GLN A 419 34.06 -5.31 -33.45
C GLN A 419 33.94 -6.54 -32.54
N CYS A 420 32.80 -6.68 -31.88
CA CYS A 420 32.21 -8.00 -31.63
C CYS A 420 30.80 -8.03 -32.25
N LYS A 421 30.54 -9.08 -33.04
CA LYS A 421 29.44 -9.18 -33.99
C LYS A 421 28.08 -9.12 -33.28
N SER A 422 27.20 -8.30 -33.87
CA SER A 422 25.75 -8.28 -33.70
C SER A 422 25.18 -9.70 -33.52
N LEU A 423 24.68 -9.99 -32.32
CA LEU A 423 23.66 -11.00 -32.09
C LEU A 423 22.34 -10.26 -31.94
N GLU A 424 21.39 -10.67 -32.76
CA GLU A 424 20.03 -10.17 -32.85
C GLU A 424 19.35 -10.14 -31.46
N TYR A 425 19.24 -8.96 -30.86
CA TYR A 425 18.30 -8.69 -29.78
C TYR A 425 16.90 -8.58 -30.40
N GLN A 426 16.30 -9.72 -30.69
CA GLN A 426 14.90 -9.83 -31.06
C GLN A 426 14.04 -9.46 -29.84
N GLN A 427 13.22 -8.42 -30.03
CA GLN A 427 12.07 -7.92 -29.27
C GLN A 427 11.62 -8.69 -28.00
N LEU A 428 11.33 -7.93 -26.94
CA LEU A 428 10.83 -8.38 -25.63
C LEU A 428 9.66 -9.38 -25.72
N PRO A 429 9.70 -10.54 -25.04
CA PRO A 429 8.69 -11.60 -25.15
C PRO A 429 7.53 -11.53 -24.13
N ALA A 430 7.35 -10.40 -23.41
CA ALA A 430 6.26 -10.25 -22.43
C ALA A 430 4.90 -9.80 -23.05
N HIS A 431 4.87 -9.49 -24.35
CA HIS A 431 3.64 -9.26 -25.13
C HIS A 431 2.77 -10.52 -25.36
N LYS A 432 3.16 -11.70 -24.86
CA LYS A 432 2.45 -12.96 -25.14
C LYS A 432 1.27 -13.27 -24.20
N PHE A 433 1.08 -12.49 -23.13
CA PHE A 433 -0.01 -12.67 -22.14
C PHE A 433 -1.05 -11.54 -22.17
N LEU A 434 -1.00 -10.70 -23.22
CA LEU A 434 -1.91 -9.59 -23.46
C LEU A 434 -2.80 -9.97 -24.64
N GLU A 435 -4.08 -9.55 -24.64
CA GLU A 435 -4.93 -9.77 -25.82
C GLU A 435 -4.35 -8.98 -27.00
N GLU A 436 -4.62 -9.39 -28.24
CA GLU A 436 -4.12 -8.69 -29.43
C GLU A 436 -4.52 -7.20 -29.38
N GLY A 437 -3.53 -6.32 -29.15
CA GLY A 437 -3.73 -4.87 -29.03
C GLY A 437 -3.79 -4.32 -27.60
N GLU A 438 -3.62 -5.15 -26.56
CA GLU A 438 -3.52 -4.71 -25.17
C GLU A 438 -2.07 -4.36 -24.77
N SER A 439 -1.92 -3.34 -23.92
CA SER A 439 -0.67 -2.89 -23.31
C SER A 439 -0.70 -3.03 -21.78
N TYR A 440 0.43 -2.86 -21.11
CA TYR A 440 0.44 -2.80 -19.64
C TYR A 440 -0.38 -1.63 -19.10
N LEU A 441 -0.45 -0.52 -19.84
CA LEU A 441 -1.27 0.64 -19.51
C LEU A 441 -2.76 0.29 -19.53
N THR A 442 -3.21 -0.44 -20.55
CA THR A 442 -4.62 -0.87 -20.64
C THR A 442 -5.01 -1.79 -19.49
N LEU A 443 -4.12 -2.72 -19.10
CA LEU A 443 -4.34 -3.58 -17.93
C LEU A 443 -4.36 -2.78 -16.63
N ALA A 444 -3.45 -1.81 -16.47
CA ALA A 444 -3.36 -0.96 -15.28
C ALA A 444 -4.66 -0.17 -15.07
N VAL A 445 -5.15 0.45 -16.15
CA VAL A 445 -6.41 1.19 -16.12
C VAL A 445 -7.58 0.24 -15.81
N GLU A 446 -7.66 -0.91 -16.47
CA GLU A 446 -8.77 -1.84 -16.26
C GLU A 446 -8.82 -2.38 -14.82
N VAL A 447 -7.69 -2.78 -14.23
CA VAL A 447 -7.66 -3.26 -12.84
C VAL A 447 -8.05 -2.15 -11.85
N ALA A 448 -7.66 -0.90 -12.13
CA ALA A 448 -8.08 0.23 -11.30
C ALA A 448 -9.59 0.46 -11.38
N LEU A 449 -10.20 0.37 -12.57
CA LEU A 449 -11.65 0.48 -12.76
C LEU A 449 -12.42 -0.66 -12.08
N ILE A 450 -11.93 -1.90 -12.19
CA ILE A 450 -12.49 -3.08 -11.49
C ILE A 450 -12.42 -2.86 -9.97
N GLY A 451 -11.28 -2.37 -9.48
CA GLY A 451 -11.06 -2.10 -8.06
C GLY A 451 -11.96 -1.01 -7.49
N LEU A 452 -12.06 0.12 -8.18
CA LEU A 452 -12.92 1.24 -7.82
C LEU A 452 -14.41 0.87 -7.89
N GLY A 453 -14.78 0.02 -8.84
CA GLY A 453 -16.16 -0.44 -9.06
C GLY A 453 -16.64 -1.62 -8.19
N GLN A 454 -15.77 -2.16 -7.34
CA GLN A 454 -16.12 -3.26 -6.43
C GLN A 454 -17.20 -2.85 -5.41
N GLN A 455 -18.30 -3.62 -5.35
CA GLN A 455 -19.26 -3.51 -4.26
C GLN A 455 -18.58 -3.92 -2.94
N ARG A 456 -18.70 -3.09 -1.89
CA ARG A 456 -18.09 -3.35 -0.57
C ARG A 456 -18.88 -2.71 0.56
N ILE A 457 -18.90 -3.33 1.75
CA ILE A 457 -19.46 -2.71 2.96
C ILE A 457 -18.57 -1.53 3.40
N MET A 458 -19.19 -0.47 3.92
CA MET A 458 -18.48 0.61 4.60
C MET A 458 -17.73 0.08 5.84
N PRO A 459 -16.41 0.25 5.95
CA PRO A 459 -15.67 -0.26 7.10
C PRO A 459 -16.04 0.46 8.40
N ASP A 460 -15.82 -0.23 9.51
CA ASP A 460 -16.06 0.30 10.84
C ASP A 460 -14.96 1.30 11.27
N GLY A 461 -15.41 2.41 11.87
CA GLY A 461 -14.54 3.42 12.46
C GLY A 461 -14.11 4.53 11.49
N LEU A 462 -14.06 5.76 12.03
CA LEU A 462 -13.75 6.98 11.28
C LEU A 462 -12.49 6.87 10.41
N TYR A 463 -11.37 6.42 10.97
CA TYR A 463 -10.11 6.28 10.24
C TYR A 463 -10.22 5.38 9.01
N ALA A 464 -10.90 4.24 9.12
CA ALA A 464 -11.03 3.29 8.02
C ALA A 464 -11.91 3.88 6.92
N GLN A 465 -12.98 4.58 7.28
CA GLN A 465 -13.86 5.28 6.35
C GLN A 465 -13.11 6.40 5.61
N GLU A 466 -12.39 7.26 6.33
CA GLU A 466 -11.57 8.32 5.73
C GLU A 466 -10.43 7.78 4.87
N LYS A 467 -9.84 6.64 5.24
CA LYS A 467 -8.81 5.97 4.45
C LYS A 467 -9.37 5.46 3.13
N VAL A 468 -10.59 4.90 3.12
CA VAL A 468 -11.25 4.48 1.89
C VAL A 468 -11.47 5.68 0.96
N CYS A 469 -12.03 6.79 1.48
CA CYS A 469 -12.24 8.01 0.69
C CYS A 469 -10.92 8.56 0.11
N ARG A 470 -9.88 8.72 0.95
CA ARG A 470 -8.58 9.23 0.50
C ARG A 470 -7.91 8.33 -0.54
N ASN A 471 -7.96 7.01 -0.35
CA ASN A 471 -7.35 6.08 -1.31
C ASN A 471 -8.11 6.04 -2.63
N GLU A 472 -9.45 6.17 -2.61
CA GLU A 472 -10.27 6.32 -3.80
C GLU A 472 -9.89 7.58 -4.59
N GLU A 473 -9.82 8.73 -3.91
CA GLU A 473 -9.40 10.01 -4.52
C GLU A 473 -7.97 9.95 -5.08
N GLN A 474 -7.02 9.34 -4.35
CA GLN A 474 -5.64 9.19 -4.81
C GLN A 474 -5.53 8.32 -6.07
N LEU A 475 -6.27 7.21 -6.13
CA LEU A 475 -6.27 6.35 -7.31
C LEU A 475 -6.91 7.05 -8.51
N ILE A 476 -8.01 7.78 -8.29
CA ILE A 476 -8.65 8.61 -9.34
C ILE A 476 -7.71 9.70 -9.84
N SER A 477 -6.98 10.39 -8.95
CA SER A 477 -6.00 11.40 -9.33
C SER A 477 -4.93 10.83 -10.26
N LYS A 478 -4.41 9.63 -9.97
CA LYS A 478 -3.45 8.94 -10.84
C LYS A 478 -4.05 8.58 -12.20
N LEU A 479 -5.33 8.20 -12.24
CA LEU A 479 -6.03 7.90 -13.50
C LEU A 479 -6.34 9.16 -14.31
N GLN A 480 -6.52 10.33 -13.67
CA GLN A 480 -6.71 11.62 -14.34
C GLN A 480 -5.44 12.14 -15.03
N GLU A 481 -4.26 11.69 -14.60
CA GLU A 481 -2.98 12.02 -15.25
C GLU A 481 -2.78 11.27 -16.58
N ILE A 482 -3.59 10.25 -16.86
CA ILE A 482 -3.49 9.43 -18.07
C ILE A 482 -4.35 10.03 -19.19
N GLU A 483 -3.75 10.28 -20.35
CA GLU A 483 -4.49 10.70 -21.54
C GLU A 483 -5.28 9.53 -22.14
N LEU A 484 -6.55 9.76 -22.47
CA LEU A 484 -7.45 8.74 -22.99
C LEU A 484 -7.31 8.60 -24.51
N ASP A 485 -6.76 7.48 -24.97
CA ASP A 485 -6.78 7.07 -26.37
C ASP A 485 -8.02 6.22 -26.72
N ASP A 486 -8.21 5.89 -27.99
CA ASP A 486 -9.35 5.09 -28.46
C ASP A 486 -9.40 3.68 -27.84
N THR A 487 -8.26 3.12 -27.43
CA THR A 487 -8.20 1.78 -26.80
C THR A 487 -8.64 1.84 -25.34
N LEU A 488 -8.18 2.84 -24.60
CA LEU A 488 -8.60 3.12 -23.24
C LEU A 488 -10.08 3.48 -23.20
N VAL A 489 -10.58 4.30 -24.13
CA VAL A 489 -12.01 4.61 -24.22
C VAL A 489 -12.85 3.34 -24.40
N LYS A 490 -12.40 2.35 -25.19
CA LYS A 490 -13.08 1.05 -25.31
C LYS A 490 -13.10 0.30 -23.98
N ILE A 491 -12.02 0.33 -23.21
CA ILE A 491 -11.94 -0.31 -21.88
C ILE A 491 -12.87 0.38 -20.88
N PHE A 492 -12.89 1.72 -20.86
CA PHE A 492 -13.82 2.47 -20.02
C PHE A 492 -15.28 2.13 -20.35
N ARG A 493 -15.63 2.04 -21.65
CA ARG A 493 -16.98 1.62 -22.08
C ARG A 493 -17.29 0.19 -21.66
N LYS A 494 -16.38 -0.75 -21.92
CA LYS A 494 -16.49 -2.16 -21.52
C LYS A 494 -16.76 -2.26 -20.02
N GLN A 495 -15.90 -1.66 -19.21
CA GLN A 495 -16.00 -1.70 -17.75
C GLN A 495 -17.25 -0.99 -17.22
N ALA A 496 -17.65 0.16 -17.77
CA ALA A 496 -18.88 0.82 -17.37
C ALA A 496 -20.12 -0.04 -17.62
N VAL A 497 -20.18 -0.75 -18.76
CA VAL A 497 -21.26 -1.72 -19.04
C VAL A 497 -21.23 -2.87 -18.05
N PHE A 498 -20.06 -3.48 -17.81
CA PHE A 498 -19.91 -4.54 -16.80
C PHE A 498 -20.41 -4.08 -15.44
N LEU A 499 -20.00 -2.89 -14.99
CA LEU A 499 -20.39 -2.35 -13.68
C LEU A 499 -21.90 -2.11 -13.56
N LEU A 500 -22.56 -1.72 -14.65
CA LEU A 500 -24.02 -1.52 -14.67
C LEU A 500 -24.80 -2.85 -14.66
N GLU A 501 -24.25 -3.89 -15.30
CA GLU A 501 -24.91 -5.19 -15.48
C GLU A 501 -24.57 -6.23 -14.42
N ALA A 502 -23.46 -6.09 -13.70
CA ALA A 502 -22.92 -7.11 -12.77
C ALA A 502 -23.73 -7.30 -11.47
N GLY A 503 -24.90 -6.68 -11.34
CA GLY A 503 -25.81 -6.90 -10.21
C GLY A 503 -25.14 -6.64 -8.85
N PRO A 504 -25.30 -7.54 -7.84
CA PRO A 504 -24.82 -7.30 -6.47
C PRO A 504 -23.30 -7.28 -6.31
N TYR A 505 -22.54 -7.65 -7.35
CA TYR A 505 -21.08 -7.72 -7.30
C TYR A 505 -20.39 -6.38 -7.65
N SER A 506 -21.13 -5.46 -8.27
CA SER A 506 -20.66 -4.12 -8.64
C SER A 506 -21.35 -3.05 -7.80
N GLY A 507 -20.61 -2.03 -7.36
CA GLY A 507 -21.19 -0.91 -6.62
C GLY A 507 -22.17 -0.06 -7.46
N LEU A 508 -22.13 -0.20 -8.79
CA LEU A 508 -23.06 0.41 -9.74
C LEU A 508 -24.12 -0.56 -10.27
N GLY A 509 -24.24 -1.74 -9.66
CA GLY A 509 -25.19 -2.76 -10.05
C GLY A 509 -26.66 -2.33 -9.94
N GLU A 510 -27.55 -3.10 -10.56
CA GLU A 510 -29.00 -2.84 -10.47
C GLU A 510 -29.53 -3.02 -9.04
N VAL A 511 -29.00 -4.02 -8.32
CA VAL A 511 -29.31 -4.36 -6.92
C VAL A 511 -28.00 -4.37 -6.16
N VAL A 512 -27.90 -3.59 -5.08
CA VAL A 512 -26.68 -3.45 -4.27
C VAL A 512 -27.05 -3.58 -2.80
N HIS A 513 -26.13 -4.10 -1.97
CA HIS A 513 -26.33 -4.17 -0.53
C HIS A 513 -26.54 -2.76 0.06
N ARG A 514 -27.46 -2.61 1.02
CA ARG A 514 -27.88 -1.30 1.54
C ARG A 514 -26.74 -0.51 2.18
N GLU A 515 -25.86 -1.20 2.90
CA GLU A 515 -24.69 -0.63 3.58
C GLU A 515 -23.43 -0.60 2.69
N SER A 516 -23.61 -0.70 1.37
CA SER A 516 -22.49 -0.59 0.43
C SER A 516 -21.96 0.83 0.35
N VAL A 517 -20.64 0.99 0.23
CA VAL A 517 -20.01 2.29 -0.01
C VAL A 517 -20.57 2.90 -1.31
N PRO A 518 -21.14 4.13 -1.27
CA PRO A 518 -21.61 4.81 -2.47
C PRO A 518 -20.46 5.25 -3.38
N MET A 519 -20.66 5.18 -4.70
CA MET A 519 -19.60 5.41 -5.70
C MET A 519 -19.70 6.79 -6.37
N HIS A 520 -20.01 7.85 -5.62
CA HIS A 520 -20.24 9.17 -6.21
C HIS A 520 -18.99 9.75 -6.88
N THR A 521 -17.84 9.70 -6.19
CA THR A 521 -16.56 10.23 -6.68
C THR A 521 -16.07 9.44 -7.89
N PHE A 522 -16.07 8.11 -7.81
CA PHE A 522 -15.75 7.25 -8.95
C PHE A 522 -16.71 7.46 -10.15
N ALA A 523 -18.02 7.55 -9.92
CA ALA A 523 -18.98 7.77 -11.00
C ALA A 523 -18.84 9.15 -11.64
N LYS A 524 -18.46 10.19 -10.88
CA LYS A 524 -18.12 11.51 -11.42
C LYS A 524 -16.93 11.41 -12.37
N TYR A 525 -15.88 10.68 -11.98
CA TYR A 525 -14.73 10.44 -12.84
C TYR A 525 -15.09 9.66 -14.12
N LEU A 526 -15.87 8.58 -14.01
CA LEU A 526 -16.36 7.84 -15.17
C LEU A 526 -17.22 8.73 -16.08
N PHE A 527 -18.09 9.55 -15.49
CA PHE A 527 -18.95 10.47 -16.23
C PHE A 527 -18.13 11.46 -17.05
N THR A 528 -17.18 12.17 -16.43
CA THR A 528 -16.36 13.17 -17.14
C THR A 528 -15.48 12.54 -18.21
N SER A 529 -14.99 11.32 -17.99
CA SER A 529 -14.14 10.60 -18.94
C SER A 529 -14.92 10.06 -20.14
N LEU A 530 -16.13 9.55 -19.92
CA LEU A 530 -16.98 8.97 -20.96
C LEU A 530 -17.83 10.01 -21.70
N LEU A 531 -18.16 11.15 -21.10
CA LEU A 531 -19.07 12.15 -21.69
C LEU A 531 -18.72 12.57 -23.13
N PRO A 532 -17.44 12.83 -23.50
CA PRO A 532 -17.08 13.20 -24.88
C PRO A 532 -17.27 12.05 -25.89
N HIS A 533 -17.30 10.81 -25.42
CA HIS A 533 -17.22 9.61 -26.24
C HIS A 533 -18.56 8.84 -26.32
N ASP A 534 -19.28 8.72 -25.20
CA ASP A 534 -20.56 8.05 -25.08
C ASP A 534 -21.38 8.70 -23.95
N ALA A 535 -22.11 9.76 -24.31
CA ALA A 535 -22.92 10.50 -23.37
C ALA A 535 -24.05 9.64 -22.75
N GLU A 536 -24.66 8.72 -23.51
CA GLU A 536 -25.76 7.88 -23.02
C GLU A 536 -25.28 6.95 -21.91
N LEU A 537 -24.14 6.28 -22.11
CA LEU A 537 -23.53 5.42 -21.10
C LEU A 537 -23.05 6.23 -19.88
N ALA A 538 -22.48 7.42 -20.10
CA ALA A 538 -22.05 8.31 -19.03
C ALA A 538 -23.24 8.69 -18.11
N TYR A 539 -24.36 9.16 -18.69
CA TYR A 539 -25.55 9.51 -17.91
C TYR A 539 -26.15 8.30 -17.19
N LYS A 540 -26.23 7.13 -17.83
CA LYS A 540 -26.71 5.89 -17.17
C LYS A 540 -25.87 5.54 -15.94
N THR A 541 -24.55 5.65 -16.06
CA THR A 541 -23.60 5.38 -14.98
C THR A 541 -23.76 6.36 -13.82
N ALA A 542 -23.81 7.66 -14.13
CA ALA A 542 -23.95 8.72 -13.12
C ALA A 542 -25.32 8.68 -12.40
N LEU A 543 -26.42 8.53 -13.15
CA LEU A 543 -27.77 8.41 -12.58
C LEU A 543 -27.90 7.16 -11.68
N ARG A 544 -27.23 6.06 -12.03
CA ARG A 544 -27.18 4.86 -11.20
C ARG A 544 -26.45 5.11 -9.88
N ALA A 545 -25.33 5.82 -9.94
CA ALA A 545 -24.49 6.14 -8.78
C ALA A 545 -25.12 7.17 -7.83
N MET A 546 -26.13 7.94 -8.27
CA MET A 546 -26.82 8.92 -7.42
C MET A 546 -27.54 8.31 -6.22
N ARG A 547 -27.77 7.00 -6.21
CA ARG A 547 -28.50 6.29 -5.15
C ARG A 547 -27.71 6.29 -3.84
N LEU A 548 -28.41 6.55 -2.73
CA LEU A 548 -27.86 6.47 -1.38
C LEU A 548 -28.71 5.51 -0.52
N LEU A 549 -28.52 4.20 -0.77
CA LEU A 549 -29.39 3.12 -0.28
C LEU A 549 -29.50 3.02 1.25
N VAL A 550 -28.55 3.59 2.00
CA VAL A 550 -28.61 3.65 3.47
C VAL A 550 -29.75 4.52 3.98
N LEU A 551 -30.13 5.56 3.23
CA LEU A 551 -31.19 6.49 3.64
C LEU A 551 -32.58 6.07 3.14
N GLU A 552 -32.68 5.05 2.29
CA GLU A 552 -33.96 4.53 1.83
C GLU A 552 -34.68 3.81 2.98
N SER A 553 -35.83 4.32 3.43
CA SER A 553 -36.66 3.66 4.44
C SER A 553 -37.25 2.36 3.87
N THR A 554 -37.01 1.23 4.53
CA THR A 554 -37.77 0.02 4.22
C THR A 554 -39.20 0.25 4.67
N ALA A 555 -40.15 0.21 3.73
CA ALA A 555 -41.55 0.01 4.09
C ALA A 555 -41.63 -1.26 4.96
N PRO A 556 -42.33 -1.23 6.10
CA PRO A 556 -42.50 -2.43 6.91
C PRO A 556 -43.21 -3.48 6.05
N SER A 557 -42.54 -4.60 5.81
CA SER A 557 -43.17 -5.78 5.22
C SER A 557 -44.35 -6.16 6.11
N GLY A 558 -45.56 -6.08 5.57
CA GLY A 558 -46.81 -6.30 6.29
C GLY A 558 -47.03 -7.76 6.67
N ASP A 559 -46.33 -8.21 7.72
CA ASP A 559 -46.62 -9.48 8.38
C ASP A 559 -47.09 -9.23 9.81
N MET A 560 -48.38 -8.91 9.93
CA MET A 560 -49.08 -8.58 11.18
C MET A 560 -49.48 -9.85 11.94
N SER A 561 -48.51 -10.58 12.49
CA SER A 561 -48.83 -11.79 13.26
C SER A 561 -47.96 -12.08 14.49
N ARG A 562 -47.50 -11.07 15.24
CA ARG A 562 -47.06 -11.29 16.65
C ARG A 562 -47.41 -10.09 17.57
N PRO A 563 -48.01 -10.31 18.76
CA PRO A 563 -48.43 -9.22 19.65
C PRO A 563 -47.23 -8.60 20.39
N HIS A 564 -47.37 -7.30 20.63
CA HIS A 564 -46.42 -6.41 21.27
C HIS A 564 -46.06 -6.79 22.72
N HIS A 565 -44.76 -6.78 23.03
CA HIS A 565 -44.28 -6.41 24.36
C HIS A 565 -43.42 -5.15 24.24
N ILE A 566 -43.87 -4.12 24.95
CA ILE A 566 -43.25 -2.79 25.03
C ILE A 566 -42.06 -2.87 25.99
N ALA A 567 -40.85 -2.68 25.47
CA ALA A 567 -39.74 -2.07 26.17
C ALA A 567 -38.91 -1.27 25.15
N SER A 568 -38.94 0.04 25.32
CA SER A 568 -38.21 1.06 24.59
C SER A 568 -36.69 0.85 24.68
N VAL A 569 -36.11 0.26 23.63
CA VAL A 569 -34.72 0.51 23.19
C VAL A 569 -34.77 0.44 21.66
N VAL A 570 -34.88 1.59 20.99
CA VAL A 570 -34.77 1.68 19.53
C VAL A 570 -33.32 1.33 19.18
N PRO A 571 -33.02 0.20 18.51
CA PRO A 571 -31.67 -0.03 18.01
C PRO A 571 -31.40 1.05 16.96
N ASN A 572 -30.24 1.73 17.07
CA ASN A 572 -29.78 2.79 16.16
C ASN A 572 -30.27 2.61 14.72
N ARG A 573 -31.17 3.48 14.25
CA ARG A 573 -31.83 3.36 12.93
C ARG A 573 -30.88 3.53 11.73
N TYR A 574 -29.60 3.85 11.94
CA TYR A 574 -28.63 4.01 10.87
C TYR A 574 -27.24 3.50 11.29
N PRO A 575 -26.50 2.85 10.38
CA PRO A 575 -25.10 2.53 10.61
C PRO A 575 -24.29 3.82 10.87
N ARG A 576 -23.30 3.76 11.78
CA ARG A 576 -22.48 4.92 12.16
C ARG A 576 -21.49 5.29 11.05
N TRP A 577 -21.98 6.00 10.04
CA TRP A 577 -21.18 6.52 8.93
C TRP A 577 -20.69 7.92 9.26
N PHE A 578 -19.46 8.03 9.75
CA PHE A 578 -18.88 9.31 10.15
C PHE A 578 -18.56 10.21 8.95
N THR A 579 -18.29 9.62 7.79
CA THR A 579 -18.01 10.32 6.53
C THR A 579 -19.25 10.68 5.73
N LEU A 580 -20.47 10.50 6.28
CA LEU A 580 -21.73 10.73 5.57
C LEU A 580 -21.82 12.14 4.97
N SER A 581 -21.42 13.17 5.71
CA SER A 581 -21.41 14.56 5.23
C SER A 581 -20.52 14.74 3.99
N HIS A 582 -19.34 14.09 3.97
CA HIS A 582 -18.46 14.09 2.80
C HIS A 582 -19.10 13.35 1.62
N ILE A 583 -19.72 12.18 1.85
CA ILE A 583 -20.42 11.40 0.82
C ILE A 583 -21.58 12.21 0.20
N GLU A 584 -22.41 12.87 1.00
CA GLU A 584 -23.48 13.73 0.51
C GLU A 584 -22.94 14.91 -0.31
N SER A 585 -21.79 15.47 0.09
CA SER A 585 -21.11 16.51 -0.68
C SER A 585 -20.68 15.99 -2.06
N GLN A 586 -20.09 14.78 -2.12
CA GLN A 586 -19.72 14.12 -3.37
C GLN A 586 -20.95 13.79 -4.25
N GLN A 587 -22.06 13.38 -3.65
CA GLN A 587 -23.34 13.19 -4.34
C GLN A 587 -23.84 14.50 -4.99
N CYS A 588 -23.76 15.61 -4.24
CA CYS A 588 -24.10 16.94 -4.73
C CYS A 588 -23.17 17.38 -5.88
N GLU A 589 -21.87 17.13 -5.79
CA GLU A 589 -20.94 17.45 -6.88
C GLU A 589 -21.21 16.65 -8.16
N LEU A 590 -21.52 15.37 -8.04
CA LEU A 590 -21.92 14.54 -9.18
C LEU A 590 -23.18 15.09 -9.86
N ALA A 591 -24.20 15.47 -9.08
CA ALA A 591 -25.41 16.10 -9.60
C ALA A 591 -25.14 17.43 -10.33
N SER A 592 -24.32 18.30 -9.73
CA SER A 592 -23.94 19.58 -10.34
C SER A 592 -23.17 19.38 -11.66
N THR A 593 -22.30 18.36 -11.72
CA THR A 593 -21.56 17.97 -12.94
C THR A 593 -22.52 17.50 -14.04
N MET A 594 -23.52 16.68 -13.70
CA MET A 594 -24.54 16.21 -14.67
C MET A 594 -25.42 17.36 -15.18
N LEU A 595 -25.83 18.30 -14.32
CA LEU A 595 -26.62 19.47 -14.70
C LEU A 595 -25.84 20.38 -15.66
N THR A 596 -24.56 20.61 -15.38
CA THR A 596 -23.68 21.40 -16.24
C THR A 596 -23.55 20.77 -17.62
N ALA A 597 -23.35 19.46 -17.68
CA ALA A 597 -23.24 18.71 -18.94
C ALA A 597 -24.58 18.61 -19.71
N ALA A 598 -25.72 18.69 -19.03
CA ALA A 598 -27.04 18.58 -19.63
C ALA A 598 -27.57 19.92 -20.18
N LYS A 599 -26.79 21.01 -20.08
CA LYS A 599 -27.14 22.33 -20.60
C LYS A 599 -27.55 22.22 -22.08
N GLY A 600 -28.75 22.70 -22.40
CA GLY A 600 -29.31 22.63 -23.76
C GLY A 600 -30.02 21.31 -24.14
N ASP A 601 -30.04 20.28 -23.28
CA ASP A 601 -30.80 19.04 -23.50
C ASP A 601 -31.91 18.87 -22.44
N VAL A 602 -33.14 19.21 -22.85
CA VAL A 602 -34.33 19.20 -21.98
C VAL A 602 -34.59 17.83 -21.37
N ARG A 603 -34.45 16.75 -22.15
CA ARG A 603 -34.79 15.40 -21.69
C ARG A 603 -33.80 14.91 -20.63
N ARG A 604 -32.52 15.23 -20.82
CA ARG A 604 -31.48 14.91 -19.83
C ARG A 604 -31.65 15.74 -18.57
N LEU A 605 -31.98 17.02 -18.69
CA LEU A 605 -32.26 17.89 -17.53
C LEU A 605 -33.44 17.39 -16.70
N GLU A 606 -34.55 16.98 -17.34
CA GLU A 606 -35.70 16.40 -16.65
C GLU A 606 -35.31 15.10 -15.91
N THR A 607 -34.57 14.20 -16.58
CA THR A 607 -34.13 12.93 -15.97
C THR A 607 -33.18 13.17 -14.78
N VAL A 608 -32.26 14.13 -14.90
CA VAL A 608 -31.34 14.49 -13.82
C VAL A 608 -32.10 15.13 -12.66
N LEU A 609 -33.07 16.01 -12.93
CA LEU A 609 -33.94 16.62 -11.92
C LEU A 609 -34.73 15.57 -11.14
N GLU A 610 -35.38 14.63 -11.81
CA GLU A 610 -36.11 13.52 -11.17
C GLU A 610 -35.18 12.69 -10.27
N SER A 611 -33.97 12.42 -10.73
CA SER A 611 -32.97 11.69 -9.95
C SER A 611 -32.49 12.46 -8.73
N ILE A 612 -32.30 13.79 -8.83
CA ILE A 612 -31.94 14.65 -7.71
C ILE A 612 -33.06 14.63 -6.66
N GLN A 613 -34.31 14.86 -7.10
CA GLN A 613 -35.49 14.89 -6.22
C GLN A 613 -35.68 13.58 -5.46
N LYS A 614 -35.34 12.44 -6.10
CA LYS A 614 -35.49 11.11 -5.51
C LYS A 614 -34.38 10.76 -4.51
N ASN A 615 -33.12 11.04 -4.83
CA ASN A 615 -31.98 10.47 -4.11
C ASN A 615 -31.24 11.45 -3.19
N ILE A 616 -31.39 12.76 -3.36
CA ILE A 616 -30.77 13.77 -2.49
C ILE A 616 -31.79 14.18 -1.44
N HIS A 617 -31.47 13.91 -0.17
CA HIS A 617 -32.38 14.19 0.95
C HIS A 617 -31.97 15.44 1.76
N SER A 618 -30.74 15.91 1.59
CA SER A 618 -30.23 17.08 2.30
C SER A 618 -30.73 18.38 1.68
N SER A 619 -31.51 19.16 2.43
CA SER A 619 -32.08 20.44 1.97
C SER A 619 -31.01 21.48 1.63
N SER A 620 -29.88 21.49 2.34
CA SER A 620 -28.75 22.38 2.06
C SER A 620 -28.09 22.05 0.71
N HIS A 621 -27.94 20.76 0.40
CA HIS A 621 -27.39 20.32 -0.89
C HIS A 621 -28.36 20.58 -2.05
N ILE A 622 -29.68 20.37 -1.87
CA ILE A 622 -30.68 20.73 -2.89
C ILE A 622 -30.65 22.24 -3.17
N PHE A 623 -30.54 23.07 -2.13
CA PHE A 623 -30.46 24.52 -2.28
C PHE A 623 -29.18 24.94 -3.01
N LYS A 624 -28.04 24.32 -2.67
CA LYS A 624 -26.78 24.53 -3.40
C LYS A 624 -26.92 24.17 -4.87
N LEU A 625 -27.55 23.04 -5.20
CA LEU A 625 -27.82 22.65 -6.59
C LEU A 625 -28.73 23.63 -7.33
N ALA A 626 -29.76 24.17 -6.65
CA ALA A 626 -30.60 25.21 -7.23
C ALA A 626 -29.79 26.47 -7.57
N GLN A 627 -28.87 26.89 -6.70
CA GLN A 627 -27.96 28.01 -6.94
C GLN A 627 -26.97 27.72 -8.08
N ASP A 628 -26.40 26.52 -8.13
CA ASP A 628 -25.46 26.14 -9.18
C ASP A 628 -26.16 26.08 -10.54
N ALA A 629 -27.37 25.49 -10.61
CA ALA A 629 -28.19 25.50 -11.82
C ALA A 629 -28.51 26.92 -12.30
N PHE A 630 -28.85 27.84 -11.37
CA PHE A 630 -29.07 29.26 -11.69
C PHE A 630 -27.82 29.89 -12.30
N LYS A 631 -26.65 29.72 -11.65
CA LYS A 631 -25.38 30.28 -12.12
C LYS A 631 -25.02 29.77 -13.51
N ILE A 632 -25.19 28.46 -13.76
CA ILE A 632 -24.91 27.86 -15.08
C ILE A 632 -25.88 28.41 -16.15
N ALA A 633 -27.13 28.66 -15.77
CA ALA A 633 -28.15 29.19 -16.68
C ALA A 633 -27.87 30.64 -17.08
N THR A 634 -27.26 31.44 -16.19
CA THR A 634 -26.99 32.88 -16.37
C THR A 634 -25.55 33.23 -16.76
N LEU A 635 -24.74 32.25 -17.18
CA LEU A 635 -23.35 32.47 -17.58
C LEU A 635 -23.25 33.55 -18.69
N MET A 636 -22.33 34.49 -18.49
CA MET A 636 -22.30 35.82 -19.13
C MET A 636 -22.16 35.82 -20.67
N ASP A 637 -21.80 34.69 -21.28
CA ASP A 637 -21.49 34.60 -22.72
C ASP A 637 -22.62 34.02 -23.59
N SER A 638 -23.79 33.69 -23.02
CA SER A 638 -24.93 33.11 -23.74
C SER A 638 -26.29 33.64 -23.25
N LEU A 639 -27.32 33.59 -24.11
CA LEU A 639 -28.72 33.81 -23.69
C LEU A 639 -29.07 32.85 -22.52
N PRO A 640 -29.87 33.31 -21.53
CA PRO A 640 -30.19 32.47 -20.38
C PRO A 640 -30.91 31.19 -20.79
N ASP A 641 -30.45 30.04 -20.28
CA ASP A 641 -31.12 28.77 -20.52
C ASP A 641 -32.39 28.69 -19.66
N ILE A 642 -33.55 28.96 -20.28
CA ILE A 642 -34.87 28.97 -19.63
C ILE A 642 -35.18 27.60 -18.99
N THR A 643 -34.69 26.50 -19.57
CA THR A 643 -34.97 25.15 -19.07
C THR A 643 -34.21 24.88 -17.78
N LEU A 644 -32.96 25.35 -17.70
CA LEU A 644 -32.15 25.24 -16.49
C LEU A 644 -32.60 26.20 -15.39
N LEU A 645 -33.14 27.38 -15.75
CA LEU A 645 -33.82 28.26 -14.80
C LEU A 645 -35.08 27.61 -14.20
N LYS A 646 -35.84 26.85 -15.01
CA LYS A 646 -36.98 26.08 -14.51
C LYS A 646 -36.53 24.99 -13.53
N VAL A 647 -35.48 24.24 -13.85
CA VAL A 647 -34.86 23.25 -12.95
C VAL A 647 -34.42 23.90 -11.64
N SER A 648 -33.74 25.06 -11.71
CA SER A 648 -33.32 25.83 -10.53
C SER A 648 -34.50 26.23 -9.64
N LEU A 649 -35.58 26.75 -10.25
CA LEU A 649 -36.80 27.12 -9.52
C LEU A 649 -37.45 25.91 -8.84
N GLU A 650 -37.53 24.78 -9.53
CA GLU A 650 -38.18 23.57 -9.02
C GLU A 650 -37.41 22.94 -7.84
N LEU A 651 -36.08 22.90 -7.93
CA LEU A 651 -35.23 22.53 -6.80
C LEU A 651 -35.37 23.52 -5.63
N GLY A 652 -35.44 24.82 -5.92
CA GLY A 652 -35.67 25.85 -4.92
C GLY A 652 -37.01 25.69 -4.17
N LEU A 653 -38.09 25.40 -4.88
CA LEU A 653 -39.41 25.14 -4.28
C LEU A 653 -39.40 23.90 -3.39
N GLN A 654 -38.71 22.84 -3.80
CA GLN A 654 -38.55 21.63 -2.98
C GLN A 654 -37.85 21.93 -1.65
N THR A 655 -36.84 22.81 -1.65
CA THR A 655 -36.17 23.20 -0.40
C THR A 655 -37.09 23.94 0.56
N SER A 656 -37.93 24.85 0.06
CA SER A 656 -38.91 25.56 0.88
C SER A 656 -39.90 24.59 1.53
N TRP A 657 -40.39 23.62 0.76
CA TRP A 657 -41.30 22.57 1.26
C TRP A 657 -40.67 21.70 2.35
N LEU A 658 -39.40 21.30 2.19
CA LEU A 658 -38.71 20.49 3.18
C LEU A 658 -38.42 21.29 4.47
N VAL A 659 -38.06 22.56 4.35
CA VAL A 659 -37.83 23.45 5.50
C VAL A 659 -39.13 23.71 6.26
N GLU A 660 -40.24 23.98 5.56
CA GLU A 660 -41.56 24.17 6.17
C GLU A 660 -42.04 22.90 6.90
N LYS A 661 -41.82 21.72 6.31
CA LYS A 661 -42.19 20.44 6.91
C LYS A 661 -41.42 20.16 8.20
N VAL A 662 -40.12 20.46 8.25
CA VAL A 662 -39.32 20.34 9.48
C VAL A 662 -39.80 21.35 10.54
N SER A 663 -40.06 22.60 10.15
CA SER A 663 -40.56 23.62 11.08
C SER A 663 -41.95 23.29 11.65
N SER A 664 -42.78 22.53 10.92
CA SER A 664 -44.10 22.07 11.36
C SER A 664 -44.06 20.84 12.28
N ILE A 665 -43.00 20.03 12.19
CA ILE A 665 -42.78 18.87 13.08
C ILE A 665 -42.26 19.34 14.44
N ASP A 666 -41.34 20.29 14.47
CA ASP A 666 -40.83 20.87 15.73
C ASP A 666 -41.92 21.62 16.54
N SER A 667 -42.98 22.09 15.88
CA SER A 667 -44.12 22.74 16.54
C SER A 667 -45.22 21.78 17.00
N THR A 668 -45.14 20.49 16.65
CA THR A 668 -46.11 19.46 17.10
C THR A 668 -45.58 18.56 18.22
N GLU A 669 -44.26 18.52 18.50
CA GLU A 669 -43.68 17.83 19.66
C GLU A 669 -43.61 18.69 20.95
N LEU A 670 -44.09 19.93 20.90
CA LEU A 670 -44.18 20.86 22.05
C LEU A 670 -45.63 21.15 22.50
N GLY A 671 -46.60 20.32 22.08
CA GLY A 671 -48.02 20.43 22.41
C GLY A 671 -48.47 19.52 23.56
#